data_AF-A0A5B8Y0E0-F1
#
_entry.id   AF-A0A5B8Y0E0-F1
#
_cell.length_a   1.000
_cell.length_b   1.000
_cell.length_c   1.000
_cell.angle_alpha   90.00
_cell.angle_beta   90.00
_cell.angle_gamma   90.00
#
_symmetry.space_group_name_H-M   'P 1'
#
loop_
_entity.id
_entity.type
_entity.pdbx_description
1 polymer ?
#
loop_
_entity_poly.entity_id
_entity_poly.type
_entity_poly.pdbx_seq_one_letter_code
_entity_poly.pdbx_strand_id
1 'polypeptide(L)'
;MKGYAKWSALVLVGLLGCSDSVSKKEPVVVNLGENNPIGNPNNPDPNNPDPGNNPDPNNPDPTNNPDPNNPDNNPDPNNSPGAVIIDLRADTNRDGVLSWEDLTEDVGEDLFDSTSGAVFLPNIDDDSERCSRQGNDASLAACNDASDQMINGAEDLLDLAPIGLKVVGEIPDTATASLSVDAVQNVRFFRRDEEGIWTAFDPNATTFAAEELRTGLEFRVEGLDVIRSVNGWDGTLNITATLNGVPEATESTDALQLKQAPLVLRHHLDPVLQIFSSELGIGGDGAFTSDLKAAVAGMGLEPGQHYELPVQDQWTQDFLESAYLMMPGQDDPQLIHVYIRSANIEMGFNGGRELRSAGRVVYTVFRGPNRAGLTQFTSQRSLDWDTLNSFGNTEVIPPHDGYPLGRIIRGEAPGDKGDARMLEMFSAQGVQNPLFVDTGWLLVAHIDETVSFIKDENAAMGWAMLANDATYAVQMLDTLANQGGAQIDMFQGKRWVSDFGQEYSAAVSVSEVLNDPDIMGASAEAAVEVDAQVNAIKSASGLTDADIIYIPFTHMTLGGASIAHQPGIVNGIVMDDENYFAPDPHGPRVGGVDLLVQITEERLAARGFTVSWVEDWDMYHRLAGEIHCATNVTRMAPETTRWWEEI
;
A
#
# COMPACT_ATOMS: atom_id res chain seq x y z
N MET A 1 3.67 29.35 13.82
CA MET A 1 3.20 30.48 12.97
C MET A 1 3.39 30.25 11.46
N LYS A 2 4.22 29.30 11.01
CA LYS A 2 4.33 28.92 9.59
C LYS A 2 3.09 28.16 9.03
N GLY A 3 2.37 27.40 9.86
CA GLY A 3 1.19 26.62 9.43
C GLY A 3 -0.04 27.44 8.99
N TYR A 4 -0.28 28.62 9.59
CA TYR A 4 -1.43 29.48 9.25
C TYR A 4 -1.31 30.15 7.86
N ALA A 5 -0.09 30.33 7.34
CA ALA A 5 0.14 30.93 6.03
C ALA A 5 -0.14 29.95 4.88
N LYS A 6 0.21 28.66 5.05
CA LYS A 6 -0.06 27.60 4.06
C LYS A 6 -1.55 27.36 3.84
N TRP A 7 -2.34 27.39 4.92
CA TRP A 7 -3.79 27.18 4.85
C TRP A 7 -4.52 28.28 4.07
N SER A 8 -4.05 29.53 4.14
CA SER A 8 -4.70 30.64 3.43
C SER A 8 -4.57 30.51 1.91
N ALA A 9 -3.52 29.83 1.41
CA ALA A 9 -3.32 29.57 -0.02
C ALA A 9 -4.19 28.41 -0.53
N LEU A 10 -4.23 27.25 0.15
CA LEU A 10 -5.13 26.14 -0.21
C LEU A 10 -6.62 26.54 -0.11
N VAL A 11 -6.98 27.33 0.88
CA VAL A 11 -8.34 27.89 1.02
C VAL A 11 -8.64 28.87 -0.10
N LEU A 12 -7.71 29.72 -0.57
CA LEU A 12 -7.97 30.60 -1.71
C LEU A 12 -8.14 29.84 -3.02
N VAL A 13 -7.42 28.72 -3.19
CA VAL A 13 -7.51 27.84 -4.35
C VAL A 13 -8.82 27.04 -4.35
N GLY A 14 -9.38 26.71 -3.17
CA GLY A 14 -10.70 26.08 -3.01
C GLY A 14 -11.89 27.04 -2.76
N LEU A 15 -11.66 28.31 -2.40
CA LEU A 15 -12.67 29.33 -2.08
C LEU A 15 -12.39 30.62 -2.84
N LEU A 16 -12.75 30.66 -4.12
CA LEU A 16 -13.26 31.90 -4.70
C LEU A 16 -14.64 32.20 -4.09
N GLY A 17 -14.62 32.71 -2.85
CA GLY A 17 -15.80 33.05 -2.09
C GLY A 17 -15.51 33.54 -0.67
N CYS A 18 -15.30 34.85 -0.54
CA CYS A 18 -15.35 35.69 0.68
C CYS A 18 -14.03 36.01 1.42
N SER A 19 -13.98 37.27 1.87
CA SER A 19 -12.82 38.13 2.09
C SER A 19 -12.31 38.25 3.55
N ASP A 20 -11.03 38.61 3.63
CA ASP A 20 -10.38 39.61 4.52
C ASP A 20 -10.22 39.39 6.05
N SER A 21 -8.95 39.23 6.45
CA SER A 21 -8.12 40.21 7.22
C SER A 21 -7.44 39.75 8.55
N VAL A 22 -6.16 40.20 8.68
CA VAL A 22 -5.42 40.65 9.90
C VAL A 22 -4.18 39.85 10.42
N SER A 23 -3.02 40.42 10.11
CA SER A 23 -1.78 40.77 10.88
C SER A 23 -1.09 39.85 11.94
N LYS A 24 0.16 39.49 11.59
CA LYS A 24 1.49 39.64 12.26
C LYS A 24 1.66 39.45 13.80
N LYS A 25 2.61 38.57 14.17
CA LYS A 25 3.70 38.83 15.16
C LYS A 25 4.87 37.82 15.03
N GLU A 26 6.05 38.24 15.49
CA GLU A 26 7.39 37.64 15.34
C GLU A 26 7.76 36.60 16.43
N PRO A 27 8.84 35.79 16.24
CA PRO A 27 9.18 34.63 17.07
C PRO A 27 10.23 34.90 18.16
N VAL A 28 10.30 34.01 19.16
CA VAL A 28 11.34 33.96 20.19
C VAL A 28 12.23 32.74 19.98
N VAL A 29 13.54 32.98 19.94
CA VAL A 29 14.66 32.03 19.84
C VAL A 29 15.02 31.51 21.23
N VAL A 30 15.30 30.21 21.37
CA VAL A 30 16.19 29.69 22.43
C VAL A 30 17.11 28.61 21.89
N ASN A 31 18.38 28.78 22.23
CA ASN A 31 19.58 28.04 21.81
C ASN A 31 19.70 26.63 22.41
N LEU A 32 20.43 25.83 21.63
CA LEU A 32 21.00 24.51 21.91
C LEU A 32 22.05 24.56 23.03
N GLY A 33 22.19 23.44 23.74
CA GLY A 33 23.28 23.16 24.67
C GLY A 33 23.68 21.70 24.59
N GLU A 34 24.90 21.47 24.10
CA GLU A 34 25.60 20.20 23.93
C GLU A 34 25.88 19.47 25.26
N ASN A 35 26.02 18.14 25.20
CA ASN A 35 27.08 17.40 25.90
C ASN A 35 27.26 15.97 25.33
N ASN A 36 28.52 15.67 25.03
CA ASN A 36 29.13 14.44 24.47
C ASN A 36 29.44 13.42 25.61
N PRO A 37 30.20 12.31 25.42
CA PRO A 37 30.27 11.24 24.39
C PRO A 37 30.14 9.83 25.05
N ILE A 38 30.34 8.74 24.27
CA ILE A 38 30.93 7.38 24.56
C ILE A 38 30.27 6.40 23.56
N GLY A 39 30.90 5.49 22.83
CA GLY A 39 32.28 5.00 22.68
C GLY A 39 32.25 3.85 21.64
N ASN A 40 33.32 3.72 20.86
CA ASN A 40 33.59 2.64 19.87
C ASN A 40 34.30 1.46 20.58
N PRO A 41 34.10 0.19 20.16
CA PRO A 41 35.23 -0.51 19.49
C PRO A 41 34.86 -1.58 18.44
N ASN A 42 35.44 -1.42 17.24
CA ASN A 42 36.24 -2.35 16.42
C ASN A 42 35.94 -3.87 16.34
N ASN A 43 35.78 -4.33 15.08
CA ASN A 43 36.16 -5.64 14.49
C ASN A 43 37.61 -5.56 13.92
N PRO A 44 38.41 -6.65 13.76
CA PRO A 44 38.43 -7.51 12.54
C PRO A 44 38.78 -9.00 12.88
N ASP A 45 38.78 -10.06 12.05
CA ASP A 45 39.12 -10.34 10.64
C ASP A 45 38.78 -11.85 10.34
N PRO A 46 38.68 -12.32 9.07
CA PRO A 46 38.12 -13.59 8.62
C PRO A 46 39.18 -14.67 8.35
N ASN A 47 38.76 -15.92 8.05
CA ASN A 47 39.49 -16.84 7.15
C ASN A 47 38.68 -18.11 6.81
N ASN A 48 38.40 -18.29 5.53
CA ASN A 48 38.11 -19.56 4.85
C ASN A 48 39.40 -20.00 4.11
N PRO A 49 39.66 -21.30 3.91
CA PRO A 49 39.54 -21.78 2.53
C PRO A 49 39.05 -23.24 2.38
N ASP A 50 38.24 -23.45 1.34
CA ASP A 50 37.96 -24.73 0.66
C ASP A 50 39.20 -25.18 -0.14
N PRO A 51 39.39 -26.50 -0.41
CA PRO A 51 39.09 -26.98 -1.76
C PRO A 51 38.68 -28.46 -1.89
N GLY A 52 37.72 -28.74 -2.78
CA GLY A 52 38.00 -29.53 -3.99
C GLY A 52 37.47 -30.97 -4.11
N ASN A 53 36.69 -31.18 -5.18
CA ASN A 53 36.21 -32.42 -5.81
C ASN A 53 37.32 -33.36 -6.37
N ASN A 54 37.20 -34.68 -6.16
CA ASN A 54 37.35 -35.75 -7.19
C ASN A 54 36.91 -37.14 -6.62
N PRO A 55 36.22 -38.04 -7.37
CA PRO A 55 35.68 -39.30 -6.85
C PRO A 55 36.60 -40.52 -7.08
N ASP A 56 36.74 -41.38 -6.07
CA ASP A 56 37.37 -42.71 -6.15
C ASP A 56 36.28 -43.80 -6.23
N PRO A 57 36.28 -44.70 -7.24
CA PRO A 57 35.17 -45.62 -7.49
C PRO A 57 35.28 -47.00 -6.79
N ASN A 58 36.04 -47.20 -5.71
CA ASN A 58 36.15 -48.54 -5.09
C ASN A 58 36.26 -48.56 -3.55
N ASN A 59 35.28 -48.00 -2.83
CA ASN A 59 35.10 -48.33 -1.41
C ASN A 59 33.63 -48.69 -1.11
N PRO A 60 33.32 -49.93 -0.66
CA PRO A 60 31.98 -50.31 -0.27
C PRO A 60 31.66 -49.66 1.08
N ASP A 61 30.77 -48.67 1.09
CA ASP A 61 30.33 -48.00 2.31
C ASP A 61 29.49 -48.95 3.20
N PRO A 62 29.87 -49.15 4.47
CA PRO A 62 29.06 -49.81 5.47
C PRO A 62 28.25 -48.79 6.29
N THR A 63 27.27 -48.09 5.68
CA THR A 63 26.34 -47.21 6.43
C THR A 63 24.92 -47.24 5.86
N ASN A 64 24.22 -48.35 6.11
CA ASN A 64 22.74 -48.34 6.15
C ASN A 64 22.29 -47.77 7.51
N ASN A 65 22.57 -46.49 7.75
CA ASN A 65 21.93 -45.76 8.83
C ASN A 65 20.94 -44.79 8.18
N PRO A 66 19.63 -44.85 8.51
CA PRO A 66 18.67 -43.91 7.96
C PRO A 66 19.08 -42.48 8.34
N ASP A 67 19.01 -41.58 7.37
CA ASP A 67 19.15 -40.15 7.59
C ASP A 67 18.09 -39.69 8.60
N PRO A 68 18.46 -39.15 9.77
CA PRO A 68 17.52 -38.62 10.75
C PRO A 68 16.72 -37.41 10.25
N ASN A 69 17.10 -36.83 9.10
CA ASN A 69 16.50 -35.63 8.53
C ASN A 69 15.74 -35.89 7.22
N ASN A 70 15.41 -37.14 6.89
CA ASN A 70 14.51 -37.44 5.77
C ASN A 70 13.04 -37.26 6.22
N PRO A 71 12.28 -36.28 5.69
CA PRO A 71 10.88 -36.07 6.07
C PRO A 71 9.98 -37.28 5.74
N ASP A 72 10.38 -38.13 4.79
CA ASP A 72 9.63 -39.35 4.42
C ASP A 72 9.80 -40.52 5.42
N ASN A 73 10.64 -40.37 6.45
CA ASN A 73 10.96 -41.44 7.40
C ASN A 73 10.37 -41.26 8.81
N ASN A 74 9.52 -40.25 9.03
CA ASN A 74 8.76 -40.21 10.27
C ASN A 74 7.59 -41.21 10.16
N PRO A 75 7.55 -42.29 10.96
CA PRO A 75 6.39 -43.18 10.95
C PRO A 75 5.17 -42.36 11.36
N ASP A 76 4.16 -42.33 10.51
CA ASP A 76 2.85 -41.76 10.81
C ASP A 76 2.38 -42.22 12.21
N PRO A 77 2.29 -41.32 13.20
CA PRO A 77 1.84 -41.67 14.55
C PRO A 77 0.41 -42.25 14.52
N ASN A 78 -0.39 -41.90 13.51
CA ASN A 78 -1.74 -42.43 13.26
C ASN A 78 -1.75 -43.91 12.81
N ASN A 79 -0.59 -44.49 12.49
CA ASN A 79 -0.47 -45.86 11.97
C ASN A 79 0.04 -46.87 13.02
N SER A 80 0.14 -46.50 14.28
CA SER A 80 0.41 -47.43 15.37
C SER A 80 -0.87 -48.21 15.74
N PRO A 81 -0.91 -49.56 15.60
CA PRO A 81 -2.11 -50.33 15.91
C PRO A 81 -2.56 -50.13 17.36
N GLY A 82 -3.70 -49.47 17.55
CA GLY A 82 -4.28 -49.17 18.88
C GLY A 82 -3.91 -47.80 19.46
N ALA A 83 -3.23 -46.92 18.71
CA ALA A 83 -3.06 -45.53 19.11
C ALA A 83 -4.41 -44.80 19.16
N VAL A 84 -4.54 -43.86 20.10
CA VAL A 84 -5.67 -42.92 20.19
C VAL A 84 -5.08 -41.53 20.22
N ILE A 85 -5.35 -40.77 19.17
CA ILE A 85 -4.75 -39.45 18.88
C ILE A 85 -5.89 -38.49 18.56
N ILE A 86 -5.96 -37.36 19.25
CA ILE A 86 -6.76 -36.22 18.81
C ILE A 86 -5.94 -35.45 17.78
N ASP A 87 -6.55 -35.15 16.64
CA ASP A 87 -5.90 -34.62 15.44
C ASP A 87 -6.68 -33.37 15.01
N LEU A 88 -6.06 -32.21 15.21
CA LEU A 88 -6.50 -30.90 14.73
C LEU A 88 -5.75 -30.64 13.41
N ARG A 89 -6.37 -30.00 12.42
CA ARG A 89 -5.69 -29.69 11.14
C ARG A 89 -6.16 -28.41 10.50
N ALA A 90 -5.30 -27.81 9.69
CA ALA A 90 -5.64 -26.76 8.72
C ALA A 90 -4.76 -26.89 7.47
N ASP A 91 -5.01 -26.02 6.48
CA ASP A 91 -4.19 -25.85 5.28
C ASP A 91 -2.83 -25.21 5.62
N THR A 92 -1.95 -25.98 6.28
CA THR A 92 -0.63 -25.51 6.73
C THR A 92 0.43 -25.63 5.63
N ASN A 93 0.21 -26.45 4.61
CA ASN A 93 1.03 -26.55 3.41
C ASN A 93 0.68 -25.50 2.34
N ARG A 94 -0.43 -24.76 2.53
CA ARG A 94 -0.87 -23.59 1.75
C ARG A 94 -1.24 -23.94 0.32
N ASP A 95 -1.85 -25.11 0.11
CA ASP A 95 -2.36 -25.55 -1.18
C ASP A 95 -3.85 -25.19 -1.40
N GLY A 96 -4.49 -24.57 -0.41
CA GLY A 96 -5.87 -24.12 -0.44
C GLY A 96 -6.89 -25.20 -0.11
N VAL A 97 -6.46 -26.40 0.30
CA VAL A 97 -7.33 -27.52 0.64
C VAL A 97 -6.95 -28.06 2.02
N LEU A 98 -7.96 -28.48 2.78
CA LEU A 98 -7.76 -29.27 4.00
C LEU A 98 -7.87 -30.76 3.66
N SER A 99 -6.82 -31.53 3.91
CA SER A 99 -6.71 -32.94 3.59
C SER A 99 -6.22 -33.80 4.76
N TRP A 100 -7.08 -34.73 5.18
CA TRP A 100 -6.71 -35.76 6.15
C TRP A 100 -5.73 -36.82 5.61
N GLU A 101 -5.52 -36.88 4.29
CA GLU A 101 -4.61 -37.81 3.64
C GLU A 101 -3.23 -37.19 3.40
N ASP A 102 -3.13 -35.86 3.43
CA ASP A 102 -1.85 -35.17 3.34
C ASP A 102 -1.22 -35.08 4.74
N LEU A 103 -0.03 -35.66 4.89
CA LEU A 103 0.71 -35.63 6.15
C LEU A 103 1.50 -34.34 6.34
N THR A 104 1.69 -33.56 5.28
CA THR A 104 2.37 -32.25 5.37
C THR A 104 1.53 -31.24 6.14
N GLU A 105 0.21 -31.44 6.19
CA GLU A 105 -0.69 -30.57 6.96
C GLU A 105 -0.59 -30.75 8.48
N ASP A 106 -0.12 -31.92 8.92
CA ASP A 106 0.02 -32.34 10.34
C ASP A 106 1.41 -31.96 10.89
N VAL A 107 2.41 -31.85 10.02
CA VAL A 107 3.80 -31.58 10.45
C VAL A 107 4.00 -30.09 10.74
N GLY A 108 4.23 -29.79 12.03
CA GLY A 108 4.58 -28.44 12.48
C GLY A 108 3.42 -27.46 12.43
N GLU A 109 2.19 -27.97 12.48
CA GLU A 109 0.97 -27.16 12.47
C GLU A 109 0.82 -26.23 13.68
N ASP A 110 1.56 -26.48 14.75
CA ASP A 110 1.66 -25.62 15.94
C ASP A 110 2.58 -24.40 15.75
N LEU A 111 3.15 -24.24 14.54
CA LEU A 111 4.07 -23.19 14.16
C LEU A 111 3.60 -22.47 12.88
N PHE A 112 4.11 -21.25 12.70
CA PHE A 112 3.94 -20.49 11.48
C PHE A 112 5.28 -19.88 11.06
N ASP A 113 5.77 -20.25 9.87
CA ASP A 113 7.01 -19.75 9.27
C ASP A 113 6.85 -19.54 7.76
N SER A 114 7.93 -19.27 7.02
CA SER A 114 7.86 -19.03 5.57
C SER A 114 7.46 -20.26 4.75
N THR A 115 7.45 -21.46 5.34
CA THR A 115 7.20 -22.74 4.65
C THR A 115 5.97 -23.48 5.14
N SER A 116 5.53 -23.24 6.37
CA SER A 116 4.39 -23.93 6.98
C SER A 116 3.53 -23.01 7.85
N GLY A 117 2.26 -23.40 8.00
CA GLY A 117 1.27 -22.79 8.87
C GLY A 117 0.14 -22.13 8.09
N ALA A 118 -1.07 -22.25 8.62
CA ALA A 118 -2.28 -21.85 7.92
C ALA A 118 -2.56 -20.34 8.00
N VAL A 119 -3.20 -19.82 6.96
CA VAL A 119 -3.56 -18.39 6.84
C VAL A 119 -5.07 -18.23 6.89
N PHE A 120 -5.54 -17.11 7.44
CA PHE A 120 -6.95 -16.72 7.34
C PHE A 120 -7.11 -15.24 7.03
N LEU A 121 -8.24 -14.87 6.42
CA LEU A 121 -8.56 -13.48 6.08
C LEU A 121 -9.35 -12.80 7.21
N PRO A 122 -9.16 -11.49 7.42
CA PRO A 122 -10.20 -10.68 8.02
C PRO A 122 -11.32 -10.48 6.99
N ASN A 123 -12.51 -11.02 7.27
CA ASN A 123 -13.64 -11.09 6.35
C ASN A 123 -14.41 -9.75 6.31
N ILE A 124 -13.76 -8.73 5.75
CA ILE A 124 -14.18 -7.32 5.85
C ILE A 124 -14.81 -6.74 4.58
N ASP A 125 -15.06 -7.55 3.57
CA ASP A 125 -15.82 -7.19 2.37
C ASP A 125 -17.34 -7.42 2.55
N ASP A 126 -18.09 -7.53 1.46
CA ASP A 126 -19.56 -7.59 1.46
C ASP A 126 -20.06 -8.37 0.23
N ASP A 127 -19.79 -9.67 0.21
CA ASP A 127 -20.10 -10.60 -0.89
C ASP A 127 -21.57 -10.68 -1.23
N SER A 128 -22.43 -10.56 -0.23
CA SER A 128 -23.88 -10.56 -0.43
C SER A 128 -24.46 -9.18 -0.76
N GLU A 129 -23.61 -8.15 -0.84
CA GLU A 129 -23.97 -6.74 -1.00
C GLU A 129 -25.07 -6.29 -0.02
N ARG A 130 -25.04 -6.79 1.21
CA ARG A 130 -26.05 -6.51 2.24
C ARG A 130 -25.85 -5.16 2.90
N CYS A 131 -24.63 -4.62 2.87
CA CYS A 131 -24.34 -3.38 3.56
C CYS A 131 -24.89 -2.16 2.82
N SER A 132 -25.51 -1.25 3.58
CA SER A 132 -26.04 -0.01 3.03
C SER A 132 -24.92 0.84 2.42
N ARG A 133 -25.13 1.30 1.19
CA ARG A 133 -24.31 2.34 0.52
C ARG A 133 -24.68 3.76 0.96
N GLN A 134 -25.57 3.90 1.94
CA GLN A 134 -26.00 5.17 2.52
C GLN A 134 -25.81 5.16 4.03
N GLY A 135 -25.29 6.25 4.58
CA GLY A 135 -25.09 6.38 6.02
C GLY A 135 -24.09 7.47 6.37
N ASN A 136 -23.79 7.58 7.66
CA ASN A 136 -22.63 8.32 8.14
C ASN A 136 -21.40 7.39 8.19
N ASP A 137 -20.23 7.98 8.39
CA ASP A 137 -18.94 7.28 8.40
C ASP A 137 -18.93 6.05 9.33
N ALA A 138 -19.49 6.17 10.54
CA ALA A 138 -19.52 5.07 11.50
C ALA A 138 -20.45 3.93 11.05
N SER A 139 -21.65 4.26 10.56
CA SER A 139 -22.59 3.23 10.06
C SER A 139 -22.10 2.54 8.79
N LEU A 140 -21.35 3.27 7.93
CA LEU A 140 -20.75 2.69 6.74
C LEU A 140 -19.63 1.74 7.13
N ALA A 141 -18.70 2.16 7.99
CA ALA A 141 -17.57 1.35 8.42
C ALA A 141 -17.95 0.12 9.29
N ALA A 142 -19.10 0.15 9.95
CA ALA A 142 -19.53 -0.93 10.85
C ALA A 142 -20.12 -2.16 10.15
N CYS A 143 -20.26 -2.14 8.82
CA CYS A 143 -20.87 -3.23 8.07
C CYS A 143 -19.89 -3.85 7.06
N ASN A 144 -19.75 -5.16 7.17
CA ASN A 144 -19.01 -6.10 6.32
C ASN A 144 -19.51 -7.53 6.60
N ASP A 145 -19.04 -8.56 5.91
CA ASP A 145 -19.48 -9.95 6.14
C ASP A 145 -19.24 -10.42 7.59
N ALA A 146 -18.09 -10.09 8.18
CA ALA A 146 -17.81 -10.34 9.60
C ALA A 146 -18.71 -9.57 10.61
N SER A 147 -19.60 -8.68 10.17
CA SER A 147 -20.45 -7.88 11.08
C SER A 147 -21.67 -8.61 11.63
N ASP A 148 -22.01 -9.81 11.14
CA ASP A 148 -23.06 -10.65 11.73
C ASP A 148 -22.55 -12.02 12.22
N GLN A 149 -23.35 -13.10 12.18
CA GLN A 149 -22.95 -14.43 12.66
C GLN A 149 -23.36 -15.52 11.65
N MET A 150 -23.45 -15.16 10.36
CA MET A 150 -23.92 -16.03 9.29
C MET A 150 -22.91 -16.03 8.15
N ILE A 151 -22.70 -17.21 7.56
CA ILE A 151 -22.04 -17.30 6.24
C ILE A 151 -23.10 -17.00 5.17
N ASN A 152 -22.95 -15.89 4.47
CA ASN A 152 -23.91 -15.23 3.58
C ASN A 152 -23.83 -15.71 2.11
N GLY A 153 -23.29 -16.89 1.85
CA GLY A 153 -23.23 -17.44 0.50
C GLY A 153 -22.10 -18.42 0.32
N ALA A 154 -21.90 -18.83 -0.94
CA ALA A 154 -20.74 -19.63 -1.30
C ALA A 154 -19.48 -18.77 -1.42
N GLU A 155 -19.61 -17.51 -1.88
CA GLU A 155 -18.48 -16.57 -1.97
C GLU A 155 -17.93 -16.26 -0.57
N ASP A 156 -18.79 -15.86 0.37
CA ASP A 156 -18.38 -15.58 1.76
C ASP A 156 -17.67 -16.80 2.41
N LEU A 157 -18.12 -18.02 2.08
CA LEU A 157 -17.46 -19.24 2.57
C LEU A 157 -16.00 -19.39 2.08
N LEU A 158 -15.65 -18.82 0.93
CA LEU A 158 -14.29 -18.84 0.38
C LEU A 158 -13.34 -17.96 1.18
N ASP A 159 -13.82 -16.90 1.84
CA ASP A 159 -12.99 -16.02 2.69
C ASP A 159 -12.65 -16.61 4.06
N LEU A 160 -13.23 -17.76 4.40
CA LEU A 160 -13.03 -18.41 5.68
C LEU A 160 -12.05 -19.58 5.59
N ALA A 161 -11.06 -19.60 6.47
CA ALA A 161 -10.06 -20.67 6.51
C ALA A 161 -10.66 -21.98 7.08
N PRO A 162 -10.38 -23.13 6.46
CA PRO A 162 -10.85 -24.43 6.93
C PRO A 162 -10.03 -24.94 8.12
N ILE A 163 -10.70 -25.52 9.12
CA ILE A 163 -10.07 -26.26 10.22
C ILE A 163 -10.81 -27.59 10.42
N GLY A 164 -10.08 -28.67 10.64
CA GLY A 164 -10.62 -30.01 10.92
C GLY A 164 -10.28 -30.47 12.34
N LEU A 165 -11.17 -31.25 12.96
CA LEU A 165 -10.89 -31.94 14.22
C LEU A 165 -11.43 -33.37 14.18
N LYS A 166 -10.60 -34.37 14.45
CA LYS A 166 -11.04 -35.77 14.59
C LYS A 166 -10.25 -36.50 15.67
N VAL A 167 -10.65 -37.72 15.96
CA VAL A 167 -9.83 -38.66 16.73
C VAL A 167 -9.52 -39.87 15.87
N VAL A 168 -8.22 -40.18 15.74
CA VAL A 168 -7.74 -41.44 15.19
C VAL A 168 -7.74 -42.47 16.31
N GLY A 169 -8.37 -43.63 16.07
CA GLY A 169 -8.44 -44.74 17.02
C GLY A 169 -9.79 -44.91 17.71
N GLU A 170 -9.89 -45.94 18.54
CA GLU A 170 -11.13 -46.31 19.23
C GLU A 170 -11.28 -45.56 20.57
N ILE A 171 -12.30 -44.71 20.68
CA ILE A 171 -12.64 -43.98 21.90
C ILE A 171 -13.95 -44.49 22.53
N PRO A 172 -14.11 -44.44 23.87
CA PRO A 172 -15.37 -44.78 24.53
C PRO A 172 -16.46 -43.71 24.26
N ASP A 173 -17.73 -44.10 24.33
CA ASP A 173 -18.87 -43.17 24.12
C ASP A 173 -18.93 -42.03 25.15
N THR A 174 -18.22 -42.16 26.27
CA THR A 174 -18.10 -41.14 27.31
C THR A 174 -16.97 -40.15 27.05
N ALA A 175 -16.14 -40.37 26.03
CA ALA A 175 -15.07 -39.45 25.66
C ALA A 175 -15.65 -38.15 25.10
N THR A 176 -14.94 -37.05 25.34
CA THR A 176 -15.29 -35.74 24.80
C THR A 176 -14.04 -34.97 24.41
N ALA A 177 -14.17 -33.99 23.52
CA ALA A 177 -13.10 -33.03 23.25
C ALA A 177 -13.54 -31.59 23.52
N SER A 178 -12.57 -30.72 23.76
CA SER A 178 -12.75 -29.27 23.91
C SER A 178 -11.67 -28.53 23.15
N LEU A 179 -11.97 -27.31 22.69
CA LEU A 179 -10.98 -26.39 22.14
C LEU A 179 -10.64 -25.29 23.15
N SER A 180 -9.41 -24.81 23.08
CA SER A 180 -8.94 -23.59 23.75
C SER A 180 -8.34 -22.65 22.70
N VAL A 181 -8.88 -21.45 22.60
CA VAL A 181 -8.50 -20.40 21.64
C VAL A 181 -8.17 -19.11 22.40
N ASP A 182 -6.98 -18.56 22.17
CA ASP A 182 -6.44 -17.42 22.94
C ASP A 182 -7.00 -16.05 22.51
N ALA A 183 -7.21 -15.83 21.21
CA ALA A 183 -7.67 -14.58 20.62
C ALA A 183 -9.13 -14.63 20.13
N VAL A 184 -10.00 -15.38 20.82
CA VAL A 184 -11.39 -15.63 20.38
C VAL A 184 -12.24 -14.37 20.16
N GLN A 185 -11.88 -13.23 20.76
CA GLN A 185 -12.56 -11.94 20.52
C GLN A 185 -12.25 -11.30 19.17
N ASN A 186 -11.23 -11.78 18.46
CA ASN A 186 -10.74 -11.24 17.19
C ASN A 186 -11.18 -12.08 15.98
N VAL A 187 -11.79 -13.24 16.22
CA VAL A 187 -12.17 -14.20 15.18
C VAL A 187 -13.57 -14.74 15.44
N ARG A 188 -14.16 -15.39 14.43
CA ARG A 188 -15.41 -16.15 14.58
C ARG A 188 -15.25 -17.54 14.01
N PHE A 189 -15.78 -18.51 14.74
CA PHE A 189 -15.80 -19.91 14.33
C PHE A 189 -17.20 -20.32 13.91
N PHE A 190 -17.28 -21.01 12.79
CA PHE A 190 -18.47 -21.69 12.33
C PHE A 190 -18.22 -23.19 12.32
N ARG A 191 -19.25 -23.93 12.68
CA ARG A 191 -19.25 -25.39 12.63
C ARG A 191 -20.28 -25.87 11.63
N ARG A 192 -19.91 -26.90 10.86
CA ARG A 192 -20.81 -27.62 9.97
C ARG A 192 -21.58 -28.70 10.73
N ASP A 193 -22.89 -28.78 10.51
CA ASP A 193 -23.70 -29.91 10.97
C ASP A 193 -23.83 -31.01 9.91
N GLU A 194 -24.55 -32.09 10.23
CA GLU A 194 -24.75 -33.25 9.34
C GLU A 194 -25.57 -32.90 8.09
N GLU A 195 -26.43 -31.88 8.17
CA GLU A 195 -27.17 -31.33 7.04
C GLU A 195 -26.32 -30.39 6.16
N GLY A 196 -25.09 -30.09 6.58
CA GLY A 196 -24.15 -29.24 5.87
C GLY A 196 -24.33 -27.74 6.14
N ILE A 197 -25.06 -27.36 7.19
CA ILE A 197 -25.33 -25.98 7.57
C ILE A 197 -24.22 -25.47 8.50
N TRP A 198 -23.76 -24.25 8.24
CA TRP A 198 -22.76 -23.56 9.06
C TRP A 198 -23.43 -22.72 10.15
N THR A 199 -23.02 -22.93 11.39
CA THR A 199 -23.53 -22.15 12.54
C THR A 199 -22.37 -21.61 13.38
N ALA A 200 -22.40 -20.32 13.70
CA ALA A 200 -21.43 -19.70 14.60
C ALA A 200 -21.51 -20.32 16.01
N PHE A 201 -20.35 -20.57 16.62
CA PHE A 201 -20.28 -21.14 17.97
C PHE A 201 -19.10 -20.57 18.77
N ASP A 202 -19.15 -20.74 20.09
CA ASP A 202 -18.03 -20.39 20.98
C ASP A 202 -17.12 -21.63 21.14
N PRO A 203 -15.89 -21.63 20.58
CA PRO A 203 -15.00 -22.78 20.66
C PRO A 203 -14.54 -23.10 22.09
N ASN A 204 -14.44 -22.09 22.96
CA ASN A 204 -13.98 -22.25 24.34
C ASN A 204 -15.08 -22.75 25.29
N ALA A 205 -16.35 -22.64 24.89
CA ALA A 205 -17.50 -23.10 25.67
C ALA A 205 -18.11 -24.41 25.15
N THR A 206 -17.65 -24.91 24.00
CA THR A 206 -18.23 -26.08 23.33
C THR A 206 -17.49 -27.35 23.70
N THR A 207 -18.24 -28.43 23.87
CA THR A 207 -17.71 -29.79 24.08
C THR A 207 -18.23 -30.69 22.99
N PHE A 208 -17.33 -31.45 22.37
CA PHE A 208 -17.63 -32.37 21.28
C PHE A 208 -17.74 -33.79 21.82
N ALA A 209 -18.78 -34.51 21.40
CA ALA A 209 -19.05 -35.88 21.82
C ALA A 209 -18.21 -36.88 21.00
N ALA A 210 -18.01 -38.08 21.56
CA ALA A 210 -17.26 -39.16 20.92
C ALA A 210 -17.76 -39.52 19.51
N GLU A 211 -19.07 -39.45 19.25
CA GLU A 211 -19.63 -39.74 17.92
C GLU A 211 -19.10 -38.76 16.86
N GLU A 212 -19.12 -37.46 17.17
CA GLU A 212 -18.65 -36.39 16.28
C GLU A 212 -17.13 -36.50 16.04
N LEU A 213 -16.36 -36.88 17.07
CA LEU A 213 -14.92 -37.04 16.97
C LEU A 213 -14.50 -38.23 16.11
N ARG A 214 -15.31 -39.29 16.07
CA ARG A 214 -15.07 -40.45 15.19
C ARG A 214 -15.37 -40.13 13.73
N THR A 215 -16.38 -39.30 13.47
CA THR A 215 -16.72 -38.88 12.10
C THR A 215 -15.80 -37.79 11.58
N GLY A 216 -15.28 -36.95 12.49
CA GLY A 216 -14.59 -35.72 12.15
C GLY A 216 -15.55 -34.53 12.16
N LEU A 217 -15.02 -33.39 12.56
CA LEU A 217 -15.68 -32.10 12.63
C LEU A 217 -15.01 -31.15 11.62
N GLU A 218 -15.84 -30.36 10.94
CA GLU A 218 -15.39 -29.30 10.04
C GLU A 218 -15.75 -27.93 10.63
N PHE A 219 -14.75 -27.05 10.65
CA PHE A 219 -14.88 -25.67 11.06
C PHE A 219 -14.46 -24.72 9.95
N ARG A 220 -14.89 -23.47 10.11
CA ARG A 220 -14.47 -22.32 9.31
C ARG A 220 -14.16 -21.16 10.24
N VAL A 221 -13.07 -20.43 9.97
CA VAL A 221 -12.65 -19.28 10.78
C VAL A 221 -12.48 -18.03 9.91
N GLU A 222 -13.00 -16.91 10.40
CA GLU A 222 -12.77 -15.57 9.85
C GLU A 222 -12.16 -14.65 10.91
N GLY A 223 -11.33 -13.72 10.48
CA GLY A 223 -10.95 -12.55 11.27
C GLY A 223 -12.04 -11.49 11.23
N LEU A 224 -12.25 -10.79 12.35
CA LEU A 224 -13.33 -9.79 12.47
C LEU A 224 -12.93 -8.38 11.99
N ASP A 225 -11.64 -8.10 11.92
CA ASP A 225 -11.08 -6.81 11.48
C ASP A 225 -9.59 -7.00 11.11
N VAL A 226 -9.03 -6.05 10.37
CA VAL A 226 -7.59 -5.98 10.10
C VAL A 226 -6.79 -5.76 11.39
N ILE A 227 -5.48 -6.01 11.35
CA ILE A 227 -4.59 -5.71 12.47
C ILE A 227 -4.50 -4.18 12.62
N ARG A 228 -4.98 -3.61 13.72
CA ARG A 228 -5.08 -2.13 13.88
C ARG A 228 -3.92 -1.49 14.64
N SER A 229 -3.18 -2.25 15.46
CA SER A 229 -2.21 -1.69 16.41
C SER A 229 -1.07 -2.66 16.70
N VAL A 230 0.15 -2.10 16.75
CA VAL A 230 1.38 -2.81 17.15
C VAL A 230 1.39 -3.27 18.61
N ASN A 231 0.49 -2.72 19.45
CA ASN A 231 0.34 -3.12 20.85
C ASN A 231 -0.90 -4.00 21.08
N GLY A 232 -1.60 -4.37 20.01
CA GLY A 232 -2.79 -5.22 20.03
C GLY A 232 -2.46 -6.68 19.74
N TRP A 233 -3.50 -7.40 19.31
CA TRP A 233 -3.34 -8.70 18.70
C TRP A 233 -2.60 -8.57 17.37
N ASP A 234 -1.62 -9.44 17.13
CA ASP A 234 -0.71 -9.40 15.98
C ASP A 234 -1.16 -10.32 14.82
N GLY A 235 -2.41 -10.78 14.87
CA GLY A 235 -2.97 -11.73 13.90
C GLY A 235 -2.65 -13.19 14.17
N THR A 236 -1.88 -13.54 15.22
CA THR A 236 -1.56 -14.94 15.54
C THR A 236 -2.70 -15.60 16.31
N LEU A 237 -3.25 -16.69 15.80
CA LEU A 237 -4.33 -17.45 16.43
C LEU A 237 -3.80 -18.81 16.88
N ASN A 238 -3.80 -19.09 18.19
CA ASN A 238 -3.43 -20.40 18.71
C ASN A 238 -4.67 -21.18 19.13
N ILE A 239 -4.76 -22.43 18.70
CA ILE A 239 -5.85 -23.35 18.99
C ILE A 239 -5.26 -24.60 19.62
N THR A 240 -5.83 -25.06 20.72
CA THR A 240 -5.46 -26.34 21.33
C THR A 240 -6.70 -27.22 21.48
N ALA A 241 -6.66 -28.40 20.89
CA ALA A 241 -7.64 -29.45 21.12
C ALA A 241 -7.23 -30.30 22.33
N THR A 242 -8.20 -30.76 23.11
CA THR A 242 -7.95 -31.66 24.25
C THR A 242 -9.00 -32.77 24.32
N LEU A 243 -8.54 -34.02 24.26
CA LEU A 243 -9.34 -35.22 24.45
C LEU A 243 -9.47 -35.55 25.94
N ASN A 244 -10.70 -35.71 26.39
CA ASN A 244 -11.08 -35.96 27.76
C ASN A 244 -11.72 -37.34 27.91
N GLY A 245 -11.55 -37.96 29.09
CA GLY A 245 -12.17 -39.25 29.40
C GLY A 245 -11.47 -40.47 28.79
N VAL A 246 -10.28 -40.29 28.20
CA VAL A 246 -9.44 -41.35 27.63
C VAL A 246 -8.03 -41.31 28.24
N PRO A 247 -7.82 -41.83 29.46
CA PRO A 247 -6.53 -41.71 30.16
C PRO A 247 -5.36 -42.44 29.47
N GLU A 248 -5.67 -43.41 28.61
CA GLU A 248 -4.69 -44.20 27.85
C GLU A 248 -4.47 -43.66 26.43
N ALA A 249 -4.97 -42.45 26.12
CA ALA A 249 -4.73 -41.81 24.84
C ALA A 249 -3.23 -41.66 24.61
N THR A 250 -2.80 -41.96 23.39
CA THR A 250 -1.40 -41.77 22.95
C THR A 250 -1.10 -40.28 22.93
N GLU A 251 -2.01 -39.50 22.34
CA GLU A 251 -1.98 -38.05 22.32
C GLU A 251 -3.35 -37.53 22.69
N SER A 252 -3.43 -36.87 23.84
CA SER A 252 -4.67 -36.29 24.37
C SER A 252 -4.82 -34.81 24.08
N THR A 253 -3.83 -34.19 23.44
CA THR A 253 -3.81 -32.78 23.12
C THR A 253 -3.12 -32.57 21.79
N ASP A 254 -3.61 -31.62 21.03
CA ASP A 254 -3.03 -31.22 19.76
C ASP A 254 -3.16 -29.71 19.57
N ALA A 255 -2.29 -29.09 18.79
CA ALA A 255 -2.18 -27.64 18.72
C ALA A 255 -1.93 -27.13 17.30
N LEU A 256 -2.66 -26.09 16.95
CA LEU A 256 -2.63 -25.47 15.63
C LEU A 256 -2.41 -23.96 15.78
N GLN A 257 -1.54 -23.39 14.94
CA GLN A 257 -1.32 -21.96 14.82
C GLN A 257 -1.72 -21.48 13.43
N LEU A 258 -2.47 -20.37 13.38
CA LEU A 258 -2.80 -19.67 12.15
C LEU A 258 -2.34 -18.21 12.22
N LYS A 259 -2.14 -17.60 11.05
CA LYS A 259 -1.81 -16.17 10.93
C LYS A 259 -2.83 -15.43 10.07
N GLN A 260 -3.33 -14.30 10.57
CA GLN A 260 -4.19 -13.42 9.79
C GLN A 260 -3.38 -12.74 8.69
N ALA A 261 -3.95 -12.65 7.48
CA ALA A 261 -3.37 -11.89 6.39
C ALA A 261 -3.13 -10.41 6.77
N PRO A 262 -1.92 -9.87 6.56
CA PRO A 262 -1.63 -8.46 6.72
C PRO A 262 -2.24 -7.67 5.56
N LEU A 263 -2.56 -6.40 5.83
CA LEU A 263 -2.93 -5.45 4.79
C LEU A 263 -1.69 -5.01 4.01
N VAL A 264 -1.65 -5.27 2.70
CA VAL A 264 -0.50 -4.96 1.84
C VAL A 264 -0.87 -3.88 0.81
N LEU A 265 -0.18 -2.73 0.84
CA LEU A 265 -0.29 -1.68 -0.17
C LEU A 265 0.45 -2.07 -1.44
N ARG A 266 0.02 -1.50 -2.56
CA ARG A 266 0.54 -1.84 -3.89
C ARG A 266 1.61 -0.86 -4.37
N HIS A 267 2.48 -1.34 -5.25
CA HIS A 267 3.53 -0.51 -5.85
C HIS A 267 3.33 -0.38 -7.35
N HIS A 268 3.97 0.61 -7.97
CA HIS A 268 3.77 0.96 -9.39
C HIS A 268 4.12 -0.13 -10.40
N LEU A 269 4.86 -1.17 -9.99
CA LEU A 269 5.21 -2.28 -10.88
C LEU A 269 4.10 -3.32 -11.05
N ASP A 270 3.05 -3.27 -10.21
CA ASP A 270 1.95 -4.22 -10.33
C ASP A 270 1.07 -3.85 -11.54
N PRO A 271 0.59 -4.84 -12.31
CA PRO A 271 -0.28 -4.60 -13.46
C PRO A 271 -1.53 -3.80 -13.07
N VAL A 272 -1.97 -2.89 -13.93
CA VAL A 272 -3.17 -2.07 -13.65
C VAL A 272 -4.44 -2.90 -13.79
N LEU A 273 -5.27 -2.90 -12.74
CA LEU A 273 -6.63 -3.45 -12.79
C LEU A 273 -7.62 -2.38 -13.27
N GLN A 274 -7.60 -1.21 -12.63
CA GLN A 274 -8.53 -0.12 -12.91
C GLN A 274 -7.92 1.25 -12.55
N ILE A 275 -8.19 2.26 -13.38
CA ILE A 275 -7.86 3.67 -13.14
C ILE A 275 -9.12 4.47 -12.80
N PHE A 276 -8.98 5.40 -11.87
CA PHE A 276 -10.03 6.26 -11.37
C PHE A 276 -9.69 7.74 -11.58
N SER A 277 -10.72 8.53 -11.88
CA SER A 277 -10.68 9.99 -11.78
C SER A 277 -12.02 10.47 -11.23
N SER A 278 -12.17 11.73 -10.85
CA SER A 278 -13.44 12.26 -10.36
C SER A 278 -14.34 12.80 -11.47
N GLU A 279 -15.65 12.58 -11.35
CA GLU A 279 -16.68 13.16 -12.23
C GLU A 279 -17.04 14.58 -11.75
N LEU A 280 -16.30 15.58 -12.22
CA LEU A 280 -16.46 16.96 -11.73
C LEU A 280 -17.56 17.74 -12.48
N GLY A 281 -17.72 17.52 -13.78
CA GLY A 281 -18.76 18.17 -14.59
C GLY A 281 -18.61 19.69 -14.75
N ILE A 282 -17.40 20.23 -14.55
CA ILE A 282 -17.06 21.67 -14.64
C ILE A 282 -16.12 21.98 -15.82
N GLY A 283 -16.18 23.21 -16.34
CA GLY A 283 -15.37 23.64 -17.48
C GLY A 283 -13.88 23.73 -17.13
N GLY A 284 -13.03 23.08 -17.94
CA GLY A 284 -11.58 22.90 -17.70
C GLY A 284 -11.19 21.42 -17.71
N ASP A 285 -12.08 20.54 -17.22
CA ASP A 285 -11.90 19.09 -17.17
C ASP A 285 -11.88 18.43 -18.57
N GLY A 286 -12.48 19.08 -19.57
CA GLY A 286 -12.65 18.49 -20.90
C GLY A 286 -11.35 18.11 -21.62
N ALA A 287 -10.25 18.86 -21.41
CA ALA A 287 -8.95 18.52 -22.02
C ALA A 287 -8.31 17.34 -21.30
N PHE A 288 -8.14 17.44 -19.98
CA PHE A 288 -7.65 16.37 -19.12
C PHE A 288 -8.38 15.05 -19.35
N THR A 289 -9.70 15.06 -19.19
CA THR A 289 -10.52 13.85 -19.33
C THR A 289 -10.46 13.29 -20.76
N SER A 290 -10.36 14.14 -21.78
CA SER A 290 -10.19 13.69 -23.17
C SER A 290 -8.85 13.00 -23.39
N ASP A 291 -7.76 13.63 -22.94
CA ASP A 291 -6.41 13.13 -23.15
C ASP A 291 -6.15 11.87 -22.32
N LEU A 292 -6.63 11.82 -21.06
CA LEU A 292 -6.58 10.63 -20.22
C LEU A 292 -7.33 9.45 -20.88
N LYS A 293 -8.56 9.68 -21.36
CA LYS A 293 -9.34 8.64 -22.07
C LYS A 293 -8.64 8.19 -23.36
N ALA A 294 -8.02 9.11 -24.08
CA ALA A 294 -7.27 8.78 -25.30
C ALA A 294 -6.02 7.95 -24.98
N ALA A 295 -5.28 8.30 -23.92
CA ALA A 295 -4.12 7.57 -23.45
C ALA A 295 -4.49 6.14 -23.02
N VAL A 296 -5.54 5.99 -22.19
CA VAL A 296 -6.09 4.69 -21.77
C VAL A 296 -6.51 3.85 -22.98
N ALA A 297 -7.24 4.44 -23.94
CA ALA A 297 -7.67 3.73 -25.14
C ALA A 297 -6.48 3.30 -26.04
N GLY A 298 -5.39 4.07 -26.02
CA GLY A 298 -4.16 3.77 -26.77
C GLY A 298 -3.45 2.50 -26.29
N MET A 299 -3.63 2.13 -25.01
CA MET A 299 -3.04 0.93 -24.41
C MET A 299 -3.83 -0.36 -24.69
N GLY A 300 -5.01 -0.26 -25.29
CA GLY A 300 -5.88 -1.43 -25.49
C GLY A 300 -6.52 -1.94 -24.19
N LEU A 301 -6.54 -1.12 -23.14
CA LEU A 301 -7.34 -1.40 -21.95
C LEU A 301 -8.83 -1.49 -22.32
N GLU A 302 -9.53 -2.46 -21.74
CA GLU A 302 -10.92 -2.74 -22.04
C GLU A 302 -11.83 -1.56 -21.63
N PRO A 303 -12.90 -1.27 -22.40
CA PRO A 303 -13.90 -0.27 -22.02
C PRO A 303 -14.47 -0.57 -20.62
N GLY A 304 -14.20 0.31 -19.64
CA GLY A 304 -14.61 0.15 -18.24
C GLY A 304 -13.44 0.08 -17.24
N GLN A 305 -12.20 -0.07 -17.72
CA GLN A 305 -11.01 0.03 -16.86
C GLN A 305 -10.68 1.47 -16.44
N HIS A 306 -11.27 2.49 -17.07
CA HIS A 306 -11.34 3.85 -16.53
C HIS A 306 -12.73 4.09 -15.94
N TYR A 307 -12.80 4.47 -14.66
CA TYR A 307 -14.04 4.77 -13.96
C TYR A 307 -14.01 6.17 -13.33
N GLU A 308 -15.00 6.99 -13.68
CA GLU A 308 -15.19 8.31 -13.08
C GLU A 308 -16.00 8.18 -11.80
N LEU A 309 -15.40 8.53 -10.66
CA LEU A 309 -16.02 8.48 -9.35
C LEU A 309 -17.05 9.61 -9.20
N PRO A 310 -18.26 9.33 -8.69
CA PRO A 310 -19.33 10.32 -8.57
C PRO A 310 -19.10 11.24 -7.35
N VAL A 311 -17.99 11.97 -7.34
CA VAL A 311 -17.57 12.90 -6.28
C VAL A 311 -17.22 14.26 -6.88
N GLN A 312 -17.43 15.32 -6.10
CA GLN A 312 -17.14 16.70 -6.51
C GLN A 312 -15.82 17.17 -5.90
N ASP A 313 -14.81 16.32 -6.01
CA ASP A 313 -13.49 16.51 -5.43
C ASP A 313 -12.44 16.00 -6.42
N GLN A 314 -11.61 16.89 -6.93
CA GLN A 314 -10.74 16.59 -8.06
C GLN A 314 -9.51 15.74 -7.72
N TRP A 315 -9.15 15.66 -6.44
CA TRP A 315 -7.89 15.04 -5.99
C TRP A 315 -8.12 13.56 -5.66
N THR A 316 -8.32 12.75 -6.70
CA THR A 316 -8.66 11.32 -6.56
C THR A 316 -7.63 10.54 -5.74
N GLN A 317 -6.34 10.85 -5.91
CA GLN A 317 -5.25 10.22 -5.18
C GLN A 317 -5.31 10.48 -3.69
N ASP A 318 -5.84 11.63 -3.27
CA ASP A 318 -5.74 12.06 -1.88
C ASP A 318 -6.66 11.27 -0.95
N PHE A 319 -7.85 10.93 -1.43
CA PHE A 319 -8.92 10.49 -0.55
C PHE A 319 -9.04 8.97 -0.40
N LEU A 320 -8.31 8.20 -1.21
CA LEU A 320 -8.25 6.74 -1.13
C LEU A 320 -6.88 6.17 -1.50
N GLU A 321 -6.55 5.03 -0.92
CA GLU A 321 -5.37 4.22 -1.27
C GLU A 321 -5.80 2.76 -1.44
N SER A 322 -5.16 2.02 -2.34
CA SER A 322 -5.51 0.62 -2.61
C SER A 322 -4.54 -0.36 -1.97
N ALA A 323 -5.09 -1.43 -1.41
CA ALA A 323 -4.36 -2.51 -0.77
C ALA A 323 -5.04 -3.85 -1.06
N TYR A 324 -4.46 -4.94 -0.57
CA TYR A 324 -5.08 -6.26 -0.61
C TYR A 324 -4.83 -7.07 0.66
N LEU A 325 -5.69 -8.06 0.85
CA LEU A 325 -5.52 -9.18 1.77
C LEU A 325 -5.51 -10.46 0.91
N MET A 326 -4.68 -11.43 1.28
CA MET A 326 -4.52 -12.66 0.51
C MET A 326 -4.37 -13.85 1.46
N MET A 327 -5.03 -14.96 1.13
CA MET A 327 -4.76 -16.27 1.70
C MET A 327 -4.65 -17.33 0.59
N PRO A 328 -4.08 -18.51 0.86
CA PRO A 328 -4.07 -19.62 -0.08
C PRO A 328 -5.48 -20.01 -0.53
N GLY A 329 -5.59 -20.50 -1.76
CA GLY A 329 -6.83 -21.01 -2.35
C GLY A 329 -6.51 -22.12 -3.34
N GLN A 330 -7.49 -22.97 -3.63
CA GLN A 330 -7.28 -24.25 -4.32
C GLN A 330 -6.71 -24.11 -5.75
N ASP A 331 -7.17 -23.11 -6.50
CA ASP A 331 -6.72 -22.83 -7.86
C ASP A 331 -5.94 -21.50 -7.92
N ASP A 332 -6.55 -20.46 -7.35
CA ASP A 332 -5.99 -19.12 -7.20
C ASP A 332 -6.09 -18.69 -5.73
N PRO A 333 -5.20 -17.80 -5.24
CA PRO A 333 -5.33 -17.23 -3.91
C PRO A 333 -6.67 -16.52 -3.73
N GLN A 334 -7.29 -16.69 -2.55
CA GLN A 334 -8.45 -15.89 -2.17
C GLN A 334 -7.99 -14.46 -1.83
N LEU A 335 -8.64 -13.47 -2.45
CA LEU A 335 -8.18 -12.09 -2.49
C LEU A 335 -9.30 -11.11 -2.15
N ILE A 336 -9.08 -10.28 -1.13
CA ILE A 336 -9.93 -9.12 -0.87
C ILE A 336 -9.16 -7.86 -1.25
N HIS A 337 -9.66 -7.10 -2.23
CA HIS A 337 -9.17 -5.77 -2.56
C HIS A 337 -9.66 -4.77 -1.50
N VAL A 338 -8.75 -4.08 -0.83
CA VAL A 338 -9.08 -3.13 0.23
C VAL A 338 -8.88 -1.71 -0.25
N TYR A 339 -9.92 -0.87 -0.12
CA TYR A 339 -9.86 0.56 -0.40
C TYR A 339 -9.83 1.31 0.93
N ILE A 340 -8.70 1.94 1.22
CA ILE A 340 -8.47 2.66 2.46
C ILE A 340 -8.90 4.10 2.27
N ARG A 341 -9.70 4.64 3.18
CA ARG A 341 -10.05 6.05 3.21
C ARG A 341 -8.98 6.84 3.97
N SER A 342 -8.55 7.95 3.37
CA SER A 342 -7.61 8.91 3.96
C SER A 342 -8.13 9.49 5.30
N ALA A 343 -7.21 9.85 6.20
CA ALA A 343 -7.56 10.54 7.46
C ALA A 343 -7.68 12.07 7.30
N ASN A 344 -7.43 12.61 6.10
CA ASN A 344 -7.55 14.04 5.82
C ASN A 344 -8.95 14.58 6.16
N ILE A 345 -9.02 15.84 6.58
CA ILE A 345 -10.27 16.48 6.98
C ILE A 345 -10.65 17.65 6.08
N GLU A 346 -11.96 17.89 5.98
CA GLU A 346 -12.51 19.10 5.40
C GLU A 346 -13.10 20.00 6.51
N MET A 347 -13.06 21.33 6.29
CA MET A 347 -13.76 22.27 7.15
C MET A 347 -15.25 22.24 6.83
N GLY A 348 -16.05 21.66 7.73
CA GLY A 348 -17.51 21.73 7.63
C GLY A 348 -18.03 23.14 7.86
N PHE A 349 -19.17 23.48 7.26
CA PHE A 349 -19.83 24.78 7.39
C PHE A 349 -20.13 25.23 8.85
N ASN A 350 -20.20 24.26 9.78
CA ASN A 350 -20.42 24.51 11.20
C ASN A 350 -19.11 24.71 12.00
N GLY A 351 -17.96 24.81 11.33
CA GLY A 351 -16.64 24.82 11.95
C GLY A 351 -16.18 23.45 12.48
N GLY A 352 -16.95 22.39 12.16
CA GLY A 352 -16.58 21.01 12.43
C GLY A 352 -15.43 20.55 11.53
N ARG A 353 -14.58 19.67 12.06
CA ARG A 353 -13.56 18.96 11.27
C ARG A 353 -14.14 17.60 10.94
N GLU A 354 -14.56 17.37 9.72
CA GLU A 354 -15.11 16.09 9.26
C GLU A 354 -14.10 15.43 8.34
N LEU A 355 -14.11 14.09 8.25
CA LEU A 355 -13.28 13.44 7.24
C LEU A 355 -13.78 13.87 5.86
N ARG A 356 -12.85 14.12 4.95
CA ARG A 356 -13.15 14.49 3.56
C ARG A 356 -14.19 13.57 2.97
N SER A 357 -15.25 14.14 2.43
CA SER A 357 -16.47 13.40 2.08
C SER A 357 -16.27 12.49 0.87
N ALA A 358 -15.41 12.89 -0.08
CA ALA A 358 -15.05 12.09 -1.25
C ALA A 358 -14.53 10.70 -0.88
N GLY A 359 -13.75 10.58 0.20
CA GLY A 359 -13.22 9.30 0.67
C GLY A 359 -14.28 8.28 1.12
N ARG A 360 -15.57 8.64 1.21
CA ARG A 360 -16.64 7.66 1.46
C ARG A 360 -16.84 6.67 0.31
N VAL A 361 -16.28 6.94 -0.88
CA VAL A 361 -16.37 6.03 -2.03
C VAL A 361 -15.88 4.63 -1.70
N VAL A 362 -14.96 4.46 -0.74
CA VAL A 362 -14.51 3.14 -0.26
C VAL A 362 -15.66 2.24 0.20
N TYR A 363 -16.74 2.82 0.74
CA TYR A 363 -17.94 2.10 1.16
C TYR A 363 -19.11 2.23 0.17
N THR A 364 -19.26 3.40 -0.47
CA THR A 364 -20.45 3.69 -1.27
C THR A 364 -20.32 3.22 -2.72
N VAL A 365 -19.09 3.12 -3.21
CA VAL A 365 -18.77 2.68 -4.58
C VAL A 365 -18.09 1.32 -4.56
N PHE A 366 -16.99 1.21 -3.79
CA PHE A 366 -16.06 0.07 -3.90
C PHE A 366 -16.49 -1.17 -3.14
N ARG A 367 -16.93 -1.05 -1.88
CA ARG A 367 -17.32 -2.22 -1.08
C ARG A 367 -18.37 -3.10 -1.78
N GLY A 368 -18.11 -4.39 -1.79
CA GLY A 368 -18.93 -5.43 -2.42
C GLY A 368 -18.14 -6.74 -2.46
N PRO A 369 -18.46 -7.66 -3.38
CA PRO A 369 -17.77 -8.95 -3.45
C PRO A 369 -16.27 -8.80 -3.69
N ASN A 370 -15.47 -9.50 -2.87
CA ASN A 370 -14.01 -9.46 -2.84
C ASN A 370 -13.43 -8.03 -2.71
N ARG A 371 -14.19 -7.10 -2.14
CA ARG A 371 -13.86 -5.68 -2.04
C ARG A 371 -14.28 -5.07 -0.71
N ALA A 372 -13.31 -4.64 0.07
CA ALA A 372 -13.55 -4.01 1.36
C ALA A 372 -13.30 -2.50 1.36
N GLY A 373 -14.07 -1.78 2.16
CA GLY A 373 -13.77 -0.40 2.54
C GLY A 373 -13.12 -0.36 3.92
N LEU A 374 -12.06 0.42 4.09
CA LEU A 374 -11.33 0.53 5.36
C LEU A 374 -11.15 2.00 5.77
N THR A 375 -11.16 2.28 7.07
CA THR A 375 -10.88 3.63 7.59
C THR A 375 -10.22 3.54 8.97
N GLN A 376 -9.19 4.33 9.21
CA GLN A 376 -8.48 4.40 10.49
C GLN A 376 -7.99 5.84 10.73
N PHE A 377 -8.33 6.43 11.87
CA PHE A 377 -7.99 7.82 12.18
C PHE A 377 -8.10 8.13 13.68
N THR A 378 -7.43 9.21 14.11
CA THR A 378 -7.57 9.79 15.44
C THR A 378 -8.85 10.64 15.56
N SER A 379 -9.46 10.67 16.74
CA SER A 379 -10.60 11.57 16.98
C SER A 379 -10.18 13.05 17.12
N GLN A 380 -8.94 13.30 17.57
CA GLN A 380 -8.36 14.64 17.71
C GLN A 380 -7.59 15.02 16.45
N ARG A 381 -8.24 15.75 15.54
CA ARG A 381 -7.70 16.07 14.22
C ARG A 381 -7.22 17.52 14.17
N SER A 382 -6.02 17.74 13.65
CA SER A 382 -5.44 19.07 13.43
C SER A 382 -5.61 19.47 11.96
N LEU A 383 -5.63 20.78 11.70
CA LEU A 383 -5.49 21.31 10.35
C LEU A 383 -4.03 21.65 10.03
N ASP A 384 -3.19 21.74 11.06
CA ASP A 384 -1.75 21.84 10.88
C ASP A 384 -1.27 20.54 10.23
N TRP A 385 -0.62 20.65 9.08
CA TRP A 385 -0.09 19.52 8.29
C TRP A 385 -1.10 18.43 7.94
N ASP A 386 -2.40 18.74 7.93
CA ASP A 386 -3.44 17.75 7.58
C ASP A 386 -3.26 17.17 6.17
N THR A 387 -2.65 17.93 5.27
CA THR A 387 -2.27 17.45 3.93
C THR A 387 -1.39 16.20 3.95
N LEU A 388 -0.60 15.97 5.01
CA LEU A 388 0.17 14.73 5.15
C LEU A 388 -0.71 13.49 5.25
N ASN A 389 -2.01 13.63 5.59
CA ASN A 389 -3.00 12.55 5.68
C ASN A 389 -3.63 12.16 4.34
N SER A 390 -3.42 12.96 3.30
CA SER A 390 -3.78 12.60 1.93
C SER A 390 -2.89 11.46 1.43
N PHE A 391 -3.40 10.62 0.54
CA PHE A 391 -2.68 9.47 0.04
C PHE A 391 -1.74 9.74 -1.15
N GLY A 392 -1.73 10.93 -1.75
CA GLY A 392 -0.57 11.39 -2.54
C GLY A 392 0.73 11.43 -1.72
N ASN A 393 0.60 11.50 -0.39
CA ASN A 393 1.69 11.37 0.56
C ASN A 393 1.93 9.92 1.07
N THR A 394 1.44 8.90 0.36
CA THR A 394 1.61 7.48 0.70
C THR A 394 1.85 6.66 -0.54
N GLU A 395 3.12 6.35 -0.80
CA GLU A 395 3.54 5.54 -1.94
C GLU A 395 4.25 4.27 -1.44
N VAL A 396 4.58 3.35 -2.34
CA VAL A 396 5.35 2.13 -2.02
C VAL A 396 6.59 2.04 -2.91
N ILE A 397 7.77 2.09 -2.29
CA ILE A 397 9.04 1.74 -2.94
C ILE A 397 8.93 0.27 -3.37
N PRO A 398 9.19 -0.09 -4.64
CA PRO A 398 9.06 -1.47 -5.09
C PRO A 398 9.99 -2.46 -4.36
N PRO A 399 9.83 -3.79 -4.58
CA PRO A 399 10.55 -4.81 -3.85
C PRO A 399 12.07 -4.63 -3.88
N HIS A 400 12.69 -4.80 -2.71
CA HIS A 400 14.15 -4.70 -2.50
C HIS A 400 14.56 -5.49 -1.26
N ASP A 401 15.87 -5.57 -0.99
CA ASP A 401 16.42 -6.35 0.11
C ASP A 401 15.75 -6.02 1.46
N GLY A 402 15.18 -7.03 2.11
CA GLY A 402 14.46 -6.94 3.38
C GLY A 402 13.02 -6.42 3.29
N TYR A 403 12.55 -6.07 2.09
CA TYR A 403 11.18 -5.63 1.80
C TYR A 403 10.68 -6.25 0.48
N PRO A 404 10.41 -7.55 0.45
CA PRO A 404 10.00 -8.29 -0.76
C PRO A 404 8.61 -7.90 -1.28
N LEU A 405 7.75 -7.32 -0.43
CA LEU A 405 6.48 -6.72 -0.82
C LEU A 405 6.60 -5.20 -1.08
N GLY A 406 7.82 -4.69 -1.17
CA GLY A 406 8.09 -3.26 -1.17
C GLY A 406 7.97 -2.62 0.22
N ARG A 407 8.16 -1.30 0.26
CA ARG A 407 8.17 -0.53 1.51
C ARG A 407 7.40 0.77 1.35
N ILE A 408 6.45 1.03 2.25
CA ILE A 408 5.73 2.31 2.26
C ILE A 408 6.76 3.46 2.39
N ILE A 409 6.59 4.51 1.59
CA ILE A 409 7.30 5.78 1.72
C ILE A 409 6.27 6.90 1.91
N ARG A 410 6.53 7.77 2.88
CA ARG A 410 5.69 8.92 3.18
C ARG A 410 6.52 10.17 3.44
N GLY A 411 5.96 11.30 3.07
CA GLY A 411 6.45 12.60 3.47
C GLY A 411 6.17 12.90 4.95
N GLU A 412 7.10 13.58 5.60
CA GLU A 412 6.94 14.18 6.91
C GLU A 412 7.20 15.68 6.86
N ALA A 413 6.76 16.39 7.90
CA ALA A 413 7.07 17.79 8.12
C ALA A 413 7.62 17.98 9.54
N PRO A 414 8.17 19.15 9.89
CA PRO A 414 8.78 19.37 11.20
C PRO A 414 7.84 19.05 12.39
N GLY A 415 8.09 17.89 13.01
CA GLY A 415 7.33 17.38 14.15
C GLY A 415 5.99 16.72 13.82
N ASP A 416 5.70 16.45 12.55
CA ASP A 416 4.42 15.89 12.11
C ASP A 416 4.61 14.84 11.00
N LYS A 417 3.91 13.72 11.11
CA LYS A 417 3.93 12.59 10.16
C LYS A 417 2.53 12.29 9.61
N GLY A 418 1.53 13.07 9.99
CA GLY A 418 0.12 12.75 9.79
C GLY A 418 -0.47 11.91 10.93
N ASP A 419 -1.61 11.28 10.63
CA ASP A 419 -2.49 10.64 11.60
C ASP A 419 -1.83 9.43 12.24
N ALA A 420 -1.59 9.53 13.54
CA ALA A 420 -0.87 8.51 14.30
C ALA A 420 -1.58 7.14 14.30
N ARG A 421 -2.93 7.09 14.19
CA ARG A 421 -3.67 5.82 14.21
C ARG A 421 -3.63 5.11 12.86
N MET A 422 -3.65 5.87 11.77
CA MET A 422 -3.40 5.31 10.43
C MET A 422 -1.98 4.75 10.34
N LEU A 423 -0.97 5.52 10.80
CA LEU A 423 0.43 5.09 10.78
C LEU A 423 0.68 3.87 11.68
N GLU A 424 0.02 3.81 12.84
CA GLU A 424 0.08 2.66 13.74
C GLU A 424 -0.49 1.42 13.06
N MET A 425 -1.60 1.54 12.33
CA MET A 425 -2.17 0.43 11.55
C MET A 425 -1.21 -0.03 10.46
N PHE A 426 -0.61 0.86 9.66
CA PHE A 426 0.37 0.46 8.65
C PHE A 426 1.59 -0.26 9.26
N SER A 427 2.11 0.23 10.38
CA SER A 427 3.23 -0.42 11.08
C SER A 427 2.83 -1.79 11.65
N ALA A 428 1.57 -1.95 12.07
CA ALA A 428 1.09 -3.18 12.67
C ALA A 428 1.00 -4.36 11.69
N GLN A 429 1.08 -4.10 10.37
CA GLN A 429 1.08 -5.16 9.36
C GLN A 429 2.43 -5.89 9.29
N GLY A 430 3.52 -5.27 9.76
CA GLY A 430 4.85 -5.86 9.83
C GLY A 430 5.61 -5.98 8.50
N VAL A 431 4.91 -5.96 7.36
CA VAL A 431 5.48 -6.30 6.04
C VAL A 431 5.95 -5.11 5.18
N GLN A 432 5.47 -3.90 5.43
CA GLN A 432 5.81 -2.70 4.64
C GLN A 432 6.09 -1.46 5.51
N ASN A 433 6.86 -1.62 6.59
CA ASN A 433 7.13 -0.55 7.56
C ASN A 433 7.58 0.78 6.91
N PRO A 434 6.91 1.92 7.19
CA PRO A 434 7.16 3.17 6.47
C PRO A 434 8.61 3.72 6.57
N LEU A 435 9.12 4.20 5.45
CA LEU A 435 10.21 5.17 5.37
C LEU A 435 9.61 6.59 5.36
N PHE A 436 10.14 7.49 6.19
CA PHE A 436 9.76 8.90 6.18
C PHE A 436 10.86 9.76 5.56
N VAL A 437 10.48 10.71 4.72
CA VAL A 437 11.36 11.72 4.11
C VAL A 437 10.74 13.11 4.24
N ASP A 438 11.54 14.17 4.34
CA ASP A 438 10.99 15.53 4.50
C ASP A 438 10.33 16.00 3.19
N THR A 439 9.03 16.26 3.23
CA THR A 439 8.25 16.91 2.15
C THR A 439 7.67 18.24 2.61
N GLY A 440 7.93 18.66 3.86
CA GLY A 440 7.36 19.86 4.47
C GLY A 440 7.77 21.17 3.80
N TRP A 441 8.79 21.16 2.94
CA TRP A 441 9.22 22.29 2.12
C TRP A 441 8.25 22.59 0.96
N LEU A 442 7.51 21.59 0.48
CA LEU A 442 6.45 21.75 -0.52
C LEU A 442 5.20 22.39 0.09
N LEU A 443 4.37 23.04 -0.74
CA LEU A 443 3.09 23.59 -0.32
C LEU A 443 2.11 22.48 0.05
N VAL A 444 2.00 21.45 -0.81
CA VAL A 444 1.12 20.30 -0.63
C VAL A 444 1.77 19.23 0.26
N ALA A 445 3.09 19.08 0.18
CA ALA A 445 3.90 18.24 1.07
C ALA A 445 3.66 16.74 0.88
N HIS A 446 3.49 16.33 -0.38
CA HIS A 446 3.33 14.94 -0.77
C HIS A 446 4.61 14.39 -1.39
N ILE A 447 4.75 13.06 -1.37
CA ILE A 447 5.94 12.38 -1.90
C ILE A 447 5.83 12.16 -3.41
N ASP A 448 4.61 12.03 -3.94
CA ASP A 448 4.34 11.89 -5.37
C ASP A 448 4.72 13.15 -6.19
N GLU A 449 4.91 14.30 -5.55
CA GLU A 449 5.37 15.55 -6.17
C GLU A 449 6.84 15.47 -6.64
N THR A 450 7.64 14.57 -6.07
CA THR A 450 9.09 14.56 -6.29
C THR A 450 9.64 13.26 -6.83
N VAL A 451 8.97 12.12 -6.60
CA VAL A 451 9.42 10.81 -7.06
C VAL A 451 8.29 9.93 -7.59
N SER A 452 8.65 9.00 -8.47
CA SER A 452 7.79 7.89 -8.91
C SER A 452 8.68 6.67 -9.25
N PHE A 453 8.08 5.50 -9.42
CA PHE A 453 8.81 4.24 -9.66
C PHE A 453 8.30 3.56 -10.92
N ILE A 454 9.21 3.13 -11.79
CA ILE A 454 8.88 2.41 -13.04
C ILE A 454 9.61 1.07 -13.09
N LYS A 455 9.06 0.11 -13.82
CA LYS A 455 9.78 -1.13 -14.13
C LYS A 455 10.98 -0.79 -15.01
N ASP A 456 12.07 -1.51 -14.85
CA ASP A 456 13.24 -1.40 -15.72
C ASP A 456 14.03 -2.69 -15.65
N GLU A 457 13.87 -3.54 -16.66
CA GLU A 457 14.58 -4.83 -16.73
C GLU A 457 16.10 -4.68 -16.83
N ASN A 458 16.61 -3.48 -17.15
CA ASN A 458 18.04 -3.20 -17.20
C ASN A 458 18.59 -2.71 -15.85
N ALA A 459 17.72 -2.31 -14.92
CA ALA A 459 18.11 -1.91 -13.58
C ALA A 459 18.41 -3.16 -12.73
N ALA A 460 19.35 -3.04 -11.78
CA ALA A 460 19.79 -4.19 -10.99
C ALA A 460 18.66 -4.83 -10.16
N MET A 461 17.67 -4.02 -9.76
CA MET A 461 16.51 -4.45 -8.97
C MET A 461 15.26 -4.70 -9.83
N GLY A 462 15.35 -4.58 -11.16
CA GLY A 462 14.21 -4.69 -12.06
C GLY A 462 13.30 -3.44 -12.10
N TRP A 463 13.71 -2.35 -11.46
CA TRP A 463 12.98 -1.08 -11.43
C TRP A 463 13.92 0.12 -11.28
N ALA A 464 13.44 1.28 -11.72
CA ALA A 464 14.12 2.56 -11.64
C ALA A 464 13.22 3.61 -10.97
N MET A 465 13.85 4.63 -10.38
CA MET A 465 13.15 5.76 -9.76
C MET A 465 13.18 6.97 -10.70
N LEU A 466 12.03 7.59 -10.93
CA LEU A 466 11.93 8.94 -11.47
C LEU A 466 12.10 9.93 -10.31
N ALA A 467 12.91 10.96 -10.48
CA ALA A 467 13.10 12.00 -9.45
C ALA A 467 13.12 13.39 -10.10
N ASN A 468 12.51 14.38 -9.45
CA ASN A 468 12.64 15.78 -9.87
C ASN A 468 14.12 16.18 -9.95
N ASP A 469 14.48 16.97 -10.96
CA ASP A 469 15.81 17.57 -11.07
C ASP A 469 15.73 19.04 -11.49
N ALA A 470 15.48 19.90 -10.50
CA ALA A 470 15.49 21.35 -10.67
C ALA A 470 16.85 21.89 -11.14
N THR A 471 17.96 21.25 -10.77
CA THR A 471 19.30 21.64 -11.23
C THR A 471 19.44 21.47 -12.73
N TYR A 472 19.04 20.30 -13.25
CA TYR A 472 19.08 20.03 -14.67
C TYR A 472 18.12 20.93 -15.46
N ALA A 473 16.93 21.21 -14.92
CA ALA A 473 16.00 22.15 -15.53
C ALA A 473 16.63 23.54 -15.72
N VAL A 474 17.28 24.09 -14.69
CA VAL A 474 17.96 25.39 -14.78
C VAL A 474 19.12 25.34 -15.77
N GLN A 475 19.95 24.29 -15.75
CA GLN A 475 21.07 24.13 -16.69
C GLN A 475 20.61 24.03 -18.15
N MET A 476 19.50 23.33 -18.39
CA MET A 476 18.89 23.22 -19.70
C MET A 476 18.45 24.59 -20.21
N LEU A 477 17.75 25.37 -19.38
CA LEU A 477 17.29 26.72 -19.72
C LEU A 477 18.47 27.67 -19.97
N ASP A 478 19.51 27.64 -19.13
CA ASP A 478 20.72 28.44 -19.32
C ASP A 478 21.45 28.08 -20.62
N THR A 479 21.57 26.79 -20.93
CA THR A 479 22.16 26.31 -22.18
C THR A 479 21.37 26.82 -23.38
N LEU A 480 20.04 26.76 -23.34
CA LEU A 480 19.17 27.28 -24.39
C LEU A 480 19.35 28.80 -24.55
N ALA A 481 19.40 29.56 -23.46
CA ALA A 481 19.62 31.00 -23.50
C ALA A 481 20.95 31.35 -24.18
N ASN A 482 22.02 30.65 -23.81
CA ASN A 482 23.37 30.83 -24.37
C ASN A 482 23.47 30.45 -25.87
N GLN A 483 22.57 29.61 -26.36
CA GLN A 483 22.45 29.24 -27.78
C GLN A 483 21.53 30.18 -28.59
N GLY A 484 21.10 31.30 -27.99
CA GLY A 484 20.25 32.30 -28.64
C GLY A 484 18.74 32.08 -28.43
N GLY A 485 18.34 31.09 -27.62
CA GLY A 485 16.95 30.80 -27.27
C GLY A 485 16.41 31.62 -26.09
N ALA A 486 17.11 32.66 -25.64
CA ALA A 486 16.75 33.44 -24.45
C ALA A 486 15.36 34.09 -24.51
N GLN A 487 14.83 34.34 -25.72
CA GLN A 487 13.52 34.98 -25.94
C GLN A 487 12.45 33.98 -26.39
N ILE A 488 12.70 32.67 -26.25
CA ILE A 488 11.69 31.65 -26.51
C ILE A 488 10.75 31.63 -25.30
N ASP A 489 9.46 31.71 -25.57
CA ASP A 489 8.42 31.69 -24.54
C ASP A 489 8.07 30.26 -24.13
N MET A 490 7.99 30.05 -22.82
CA MET A 490 7.34 28.92 -22.14
C MET A 490 5.85 29.26 -21.92
N PHE A 491 5.02 28.25 -21.63
CA PHE A 491 3.61 28.40 -21.24
C PHE A 491 2.74 29.20 -22.23
N GLN A 492 3.06 29.12 -23.52
CA GLN A 492 2.34 29.85 -24.55
C GLN A 492 0.86 29.43 -24.59
N GLY A 493 -0.04 30.41 -24.46
CA GLY A 493 -1.49 30.17 -24.45
C GLY A 493 -2.07 29.77 -23.09
N LYS A 494 -1.22 29.53 -22.08
CA LYS A 494 -1.64 29.21 -20.71
C LYS A 494 -1.92 30.44 -19.87
N ARG A 495 -2.72 30.26 -18.81
CA ARG A 495 -3.17 31.36 -17.95
C ARG A 495 -3.10 30.97 -16.47
N TRP A 496 -2.53 31.87 -15.68
CA TRP A 496 -2.61 31.83 -14.22
C TRP A 496 -3.87 32.53 -13.75
N VAL A 497 -4.30 32.22 -12.52
CA VAL A 497 -5.42 32.88 -11.84
C VAL A 497 -4.86 33.65 -10.65
N SER A 498 -5.19 34.93 -10.52
CA SER A 498 -4.80 35.72 -9.35
C SER A 498 -5.69 35.42 -8.14
N ASP A 499 -5.28 35.87 -6.96
CA ASP A 499 -6.07 35.81 -5.71
C ASP A 499 -7.49 36.40 -5.83
N PHE A 500 -7.74 37.25 -6.84
CA PHE A 500 -9.04 37.86 -7.11
C PHE A 500 -9.84 37.12 -8.20
N GLY A 501 -9.40 35.93 -8.62
CA GLY A 501 -10.03 35.14 -9.67
C GLY A 501 -9.83 35.70 -11.08
N GLN A 502 -8.87 36.60 -11.27
CA GLN A 502 -8.60 37.19 -12.58
C GLN A 502 -7.52 36.40 -13.32
N GLU A 503 -7.83 35.97 -14.53
CA GLU A 503 -6.85 35.28 -15.36
C GLU A 503 -5.84 36.24 -15.98
N TYR A 504 -4.56 35.88 -15.94
CA TYR A 504 -3.47 36.56 -16.63
C TYR A 504 -2.60 35.56 -17.37
N SER A 505 -1.83 36.03 -18.35
CA SER A 505 -1.00 35.14 -19.16
C SER A 505 0.09 34.48 -18.31
N ALA A 506 0.30 33.18 -18.50
CA ALA A 506 1.42 32.46 -17.93
C ALA A 506 2.67 32.52 -18.83
N ALA A 507 2.55 32.99 -20.07
CA ALA A 507 3.65 33.02 -21.03
C ALA A 507 4.83 33.84 -20.49
N VAL A 508 6.02 33.25 -20.50
CA VAL A 508 7.25 33.82 -19.94
C VAL A 508 8.44 33.37 -20.75
N SER A 509 9.37 34.28 -21.05
CA SER A 509 10.58 33.91 -21.80
C SER A 509 11.58 33.15 -20.93
N VAL A 510 12.39 32.30 -21.54
CA VAL A 510 13.52 31.61 -20.87
C VAL A 510 14.38 32.60 -20.08
N SER A 511 14.65 33.79 -20.64
CA SER A 511 15.43 34.82 -19.95
C SER A 511 14.74 35.41 -18.72
N GLU A 512 13.41 35.53 -18.73
CA GLU A 512 12.67 36.01 -17.57
C GLU A 512 12.69 34.97 -16.46
N VAL A 513 12.48 33.69 -16.78
CA VAL A 513 12.59 32.58 -15.83
C VAL A 513 13.96 32.55 -15.16
N LEU A 514 15.05 32.61 -15.94
CA LEU A 514 16.43 32.58 -15.41
C LEU A 514 16.80 33.82 -14.60
N ASN A 515 16.12 34.96 -14.80
CA ASN A 515 16.35 36.19 -14.05
C ASN A 515 15.37 36.38 -12.89
N ASP A 516 14.41 35.47 -12.71
CA ASP A 516 13.45 35.53 -11.62
C ASP A 516 14.07 34.95 -10.32
N PRO A 517 14.29 35.78 -9.29
CA PRO A 517 14.92 35.33 -8.06
C PRO A 517 14.05 34.35 -7.26
N ASP A 518 12.72 34.39 -7.40
CA ASP A 518 11.81 33.50 -6.68
C ASP A 518 11.84 32.10 -7.30
N ILE A 519 11.86 31.99 -8.64
CA ILE A 519 12.01 30.70 -9.34
C ILE A 519 13.39 30.10 -9.09
N MET A 520 14.46 30.90 -9.24
CA MET A 520 15.82 30.41 -9.00
C MET A 520 16.06 30.03 -7.54
N GLY A 521 15.50 30.79 -6.60
CA GLY A 521 15.56 30.48 -5.17
C GLY A 521 14.84 29.18 -4.82
N ALA A 522 13.58 29.04 -5.24
CA ALA A 522 12.78 27.83 -4.98
C ALA A 522 13.37 26.59 -5.67
N SER A 523 13.90 26.73 -6.89
CA SER A 523 14.56 25.63 -7.61
C SER A 523 15.87 25.18 -6.93
N ALA A 524 16.63 26.12 -6.35
CA ALA A 524 17.83 25.77 -5.59
C ALA A 524 17.50 25.07 -4.27
N GLU A 525 16.43 25.47 -3.59
CA GLU A 525 15.92 24.79 -2.40
C GLU A 525 15.44 23.38 -2.77
N ALA A 526 14.60 23.24 -3.81
CA ALA A 526 14.10 21.96 -4.29
C ALA A 526 15.22 20.98 -4.63
N ALA A 527 16.31 21.44 -5.29
CA ALA A 527 17.45 20.58 -5.59
C ALA A 527 18.08 19.97 -4.31
N VAL A 528 18.22 20.76 -3.24
CA VAL A 528 18.79 20.27 -1.97
C VAL A 528 17.85 19.28 -1.29
N GLU A 529 16.56 19.58 -1.27
CA GLU A 529 15.57 18.74 -0.60
C GLU A 529 15.32 17.43 -1.34
N VAL A 530 15.22 17.46 -2.67
CA VAL A 530 15.09 16.25 -3.50
C VAL A 530 16.35 15.39 -3.41
N ASP A 531 17.55 15.98 -3.41
CA ASP A 531 18.79 15.22 -3.17
C ASP A 531 18.76 14.50 -1.81
N ALA A 532 18.23 15.15 -0.76
CA ALA A 532 18.08 14.52 0.55
C ALA A 532 17.10 13.35 0.52
N GLN A 533 15.94 13.51 -0.15
CA GLN A 533 14.95 12.44 -0.35
C GLN A 533 15.53 11.27 -1.13
N VAL A 534 16.18 11.53 -2.27
CA VAL A 534 16.86 10.53 -3.10
C VAL A 534 17.89 9.76 -2.29
N ASN A 535 18.74 10.45 -1.50
CA ASN A 535 19.74 9.78 -0.68
C ASN A 535 19.12 8.90 0.42
N ALA A 536 17.99 9.30 1.00
CA ALA A 536 17.26 8.47 1.95
C ALA A 536 16.71 7.19 1.29
N ILE A 537 16.12 7.32 0.09
CA ILE A 537 15.59 6.19 -0.67
C ILE A 537 16.72 5.23 -1.08
N LYS A 538 17.83 5.74 -1.61
CA LYS A 538 19.02 4.93 -1.94
C LYS A 538 19.55 4.18 -0.72
N SER A 539 19.64 4.85 0.42
CA SER A 539 20.13 4.23 1.66
C SER A 539 19.19 3.14 2.18
N ALA A 540 17.89 3.29 1.97
CA ALA A 540 16.89 2.34 2.42
C ALA A 540 16.72 1.13 1.49
N SER A 541 16.89 1.33 0.18
CA SER A 541 16.60 0.30 -0.85
C SER A 541 17.85 -0.36 -1.45
N GLY A 542 19.02 0.30 -1.38
CA GLY A 542 20.22 -0.10 -2.09
C GLY A 542 20.32 0.46 -3.52
N LEU A 543 19.36 1.29 -3.94
CA LEU A 543 19.30 1.88 -5.26
C LEU A 543 20.56 2.72 -5.58
N THR A 544 21.03 2.67 -6.82
CA THR A 544 22.23 3.40 -7.27
C THR A 544 21.88 4.53 -8.22
N ASP A 545 22.82 5.45 -8.48
CA ASP A 545 22.59 6.54 -9.45
C ASP A 545 22.30 6.05 -10.87
N ALA A 546 22.69 4.81 -11.21
CA ALA A 546 22.38 4.21 -12.50
C ALA A 546 20.90 3.81 -12.64
N ASP A 547 20.20 3.67 -11.52
CA ASP A 547 18.80 3.27 -11.43
C ASP A 547 17.88 4.50 -11.20
N ILE A 548 18.41 5.72 -11.33
CA ILE A 548 17.66 6.98 -11.21
C ILE A 548 17.55 7.65 -12.58
N ILE A 549 16.35 8.10 -12.89
CA ILE A 549 16.04 8.91 -14.06
C ILE A 549 15.57 10.26 -13.55
N TYR A 550 16.49 11.21 -13.60
CA TYR A 550 16.19 12.59 -13.24
C TYR A 550 15.27 13.22 -14.28
N ILE A 551 14.25 13.96 -13.86
CA ILE A 551 13.24 14.57 -14.74
C ILE A 551 13.25 16.09 -14.50
N PRO A 552 13.57 16.91 -15.51
CA PRO A 552 13.78 18.34 -15.30
C PRO A 552 12.46 19.10 -15.17
N PHE A 553 12.24 19.75 -14.03
CA PHE A 553 11.34 20.89 -13.91
C PHE A 553 11.78 21.81 -12.76
N THR A 554 11.54 23.10 -12.92
CA THR A 554 11.85 24.15 -11.93
C THR A 554 10.72 24.29 -10.91
N HIS A 555 11.01 24.96 -9.81
CA HIS A 555 10.04 25.28 -8.77
C HIS A 555 9.83 26.79 -8.65
N MET A 556 8.68 27.19 -8.10
CA MET A 556 8.37 28.57 -7.72
C MET A 556 7.79 28.63 -6.30
N THR A 557 7.70 29.84 -5.76
CA THR A 557 7.16 30.05 -4.40
C THR A 557 5.68 30.46 -4.45
N LEU A 558 4.84 29.76 -3.70
CA LEU A 558 3.46 30.18 -3.40
C LEU A 558 3.22 30.11 -1.88
N GLY A 559 2.75 31.21 -1.30
CA GLY A 559 2.47 31.26 0.15
C GLY A 559 3.68 31.02 1.07
N GLY A 560 4.91 31.17 0.54
CA GLY A 560 6.16 30.89 1.26
C GLY A 560 6.54 29.41 1.32
N ALA A 561 5.99 28.58 0.43
CA ALA A 561 6.35 27.18 0.23
C ALA A 561 6.60 26.91 -1.27
N SER A 562 7.27 25.80 -1.57
CA SER A 562 7.61 25.43 -2.95
C SER A 562 6.44 24.73 -3.66
N ILE A 563 6.26 25.03 -4.95
CA ILE A 563 5.39 24.30 -5.88
C ILE A 563 6.11 24.14 -7.22
N ALA A 564 5.65 23.20 -8.06
CA ALA A 564 6.16 23.05 -9.42
C ALA A 564 5.85 24.31 -10.26
N HIS A 565 6.83 24.78 -11.04
CA HIS A 565 6.67 25.95 -11.92
C HIS A 565 6.19 25.57 -13.32
N GLN A 566 6.66 24.43 -13.84
CA GLN A 566 6.04 23.70 -14.93
C GLN A 566 5.24 22.53 -14.33
N PRO A 567 4.24 21.97 -15.04
CA PRO A 567 3.63 20.71 -14.65
C PRO A 567 4.68 19.65 -14.29
N GLY A 568 4.58 19.15 -13.06
CA GLY A 568 5.54 18.26 -12.44
C GLY A 568 5.52 16.87 -13.06
N ILE A 569 6.32 16.66 -14.11
CA ILE A 569 6.32 15.44 -14.94
C ILE A 569 6.40 14.14 -14.12
N VAL A 570 7.10 14.14 -12.97
CA VAL A 570 7.22 12.94 -12.09
C VAL A 570 5.91 12.52 -11.43
N ASN A 571 4.97 13.46 -11.25
CA ASN A 571 3.62 13.25 -10.74
C ASN A 571 2.70 12.73 -11.87
N GLY A 572 3.19 11.71 -12.57
CA GLY A 572 2.51 11.01 -13.66
C GLY A 572 2.08 9.60 -13.26
N ILE A 573 1.44 8.88 -14.18
CA ILE A 573 0.82 7.58 -13.93
C ILE A 573 1.59 6.49 -14.67
N VAL A 574 2.07 5.50 -13.92
CA VAL A 574 2.73 4.30 -14.48
C VAL A 574 1.65 3.27 -14.79
N MET A 575 1.40 2.99 -16.07
CA MET A 575 0.24 2.20 -16.47
C MET A 575 0.56 0.73 -16.71
N ASP A 576 1.76 0.43 -17.20
CA ASP A 576 2.29 -0.92 -17.36
C ASP A 576 3.83 -0.83 -17.50
N ASP A 577 4.43 -1.91 -18.00
CA ASP A 577 5.87 -2.05 -18.20
C ASP A 577 6.44 -1.14 -19.30
N GLU A 578 5.59 -0.49 -20.11
CA GLU A 578 5.99 0.25 -21.30
C GLU A 578 5.32 1.64 -21.42
N ASN A 579 4.34 1.99 -20.58
CA ASN A 579 3.53 3.20 -20.75
C ASN A 579 3.54 4.07 -19.49
N TYR A 580 3.95 5.32 -19.67
CA TYR A 580 3.91 6.37 -18.67
C TYR A 580 3.02 7.51 -19.14
N PHE A 581 1.99 7.84 -18.38
CA PHE A 581 1.20 9.05 -18.64
C PHE A 581 1.81 10.19 -17.83
N ALA A 582 2.06 11.32 -18.47
CA ALA A 582 2.74 12.46 -17.87
C ALA A 582 1.95 13.76 -18.10
N PRO A 583 1.99 14.72 -17.16
CA PRO A 583 1.42 16.03 -17.39
C PRO A 583 2.22 16.79 -18.48
N ASP A 584 1.54 17.45 -19.42
CA ASP A 584 2.21 18.24 -20.48
C ASP A 584 2.94 19.45 -19.86
N PRO A 585 4.27 19.56 -19.96
CA PRO A 585 5.04 20.58 -19.23
C PRO A 585 4.98 21.99 -19.83
N HIS A 586 4.45 22.16 -21.05
CA HIS A 586 4.38 23.45 -21.75
C HIS A 586 5.70 24.25 -21.74
N GLY A 587 6.80 23.55 -21.98
CA GLY A 587 8.17 24.06 -22.00
C GLY A 587 8.53 24.93 -23.22
N PRO A 588 9.81 25.36 -23.32
CA PRO A 588 10.28 26.17 -24.43
C PRO A 588 10.38 25.32 -25.71
N ARG A 589 9.80 25.82 -26.81
CA ARG A 589 9.79 25.11 -28.10
C ARG A 589 10.92 25.54 -29.03
N VAL A 590 11.81 24.62 -29.38
CA VAL A 590 12.90 24.83 -30.36
C VAL A 590 12.59 24.02 -31.62
N GLY A 591 12.49 24.69 -32.78
CA GLY A 591 12.12 24.02 -34.03
C GLY A 591 10.72 23.39 -34.01
N GLY A 592 9.83 23.85 -33.12
CA GLY A 592 8.47 23.32 -32.93
C GLY A 592 8.35 22.22 -31.88
N VAL A 593 9.47 21.69 -31.38
CA VAL A 593 9.53 20.63 -30.38
C VAL A 593 9.76 21.23 -28.99
N ASP A 594 8.96 20.79 -28.02
CA ASP A 594 9.14 21.17 -26.62
C ASP A 594 10.34 20.40 -26.04
N LEU A 595 11.31 21.13 -25.47
CA LEU A 595 12.55 20.53 -24.98
C LEU A 595 12.32 19.60 -23.78
N LEU A 596 11.38 19.93 -22.89
CA LEU A 596 11.08 19.09 -21.72
C LEU A 596 10.42 17.78 -22.15
N VAL A 597 9.50 17.86 -23.12
CA VAL A 597 8.89 16.69 -23.76
C VAL A 597 9.97 15.81 -24.39
N GLN A 598 10.82 16.39 -25.23
CA GLN A 598 11.87 15.65 -25.93
C GLN A 598 12.81 14.94 -24.95
N ILE A 599 13.30 15.64 -23.93
CA ILE A 599 14.24 15.08 -22.95
C ILE A 599 13.60 13.94 -22.16
N THR A 600 12.35 14.11 -21.74
CA THR A 600 11.62 13.07 -20.99
C THR A 600 11.38 11.85 -21.86
N GLU A 601 10.92 12.02 -23.10
CA GLU A 601 10.73 10.93 -24.06
C GLU A 601 12.05 10.20 -24.33
N GLU A 602 13.15 10.90 -24.57
CA GLU A 602 14.46 10.28 -24.80
C GLU A 602 14.94 9.47 -23.58
N ARG A 603 14.73 10.00 -22.36
CA ARG A 603 15.15 9.33 -21.10
C ARG A 603 14.30 8.10 -20.80
N LEU A 604 12.98 8.18 -20.98
CA LEU A 604 12.06 7.08 -20.71
C LEU A 604 12.11 6.01 -21.82
N ALA A 605 12.25 6.41 -23.09
CA ALA A 605 12.44 5.45 -24.19
C ALA A 605 13.74 4.65 -24.05
N ALA A 606 14.79 5.23 -23.46
CA ALA A 606 16.03 4.51 -23.13
C ALA A 606 15.82 3.38 -22.10
N ARG A 607 14.67 3.37 -21.42
CA ARG A 607 14.25 2.34 -20.46
C ARG A 607 13.05 1.51 -20.94
N GLY A 608 12.65 1.67 -22.20
CA GLY A 608 11.53 0.93 -22.80
C GLY A 608 10.16 1.61 -22.68
N PHE A 609 10.09 2.83 -22.14
CA PHE A 609 8.81 3.51 -21.92
C PHE A 609 8.42 4.44 -23.07
N THR A 610 7.13 4.47 -23.36
CA THR A 610 6.42 5.44 -24.18
C THR A 610 5.69 6.41 -23.28
N VAL A 611 5.78 7.71 -23.59
CA VAL A 611 5.10 8.77 -22.83
C VAL A 611 3.82 9.19 -23.53
N SER A 612 2.71 9.21 -22.80
CA SER A 612 1.47 9.86 -23.24
C SER A 612 1.26 11.15 -22.44
N TRP A 613 1.23 12.28 -23.14
CA TRP A 613 1.07 13.59 -22.51
C TRP A 613 -0.41 13.91 -22.28
N VAL A 614 -0.74 14.31 -21.06
CA VAL A 614 -2.10 14.65 -20.62
C VAL A 614 -2.13 16.13 -20.23
N GLU A 615 -3.04 16.88 -20.83
CA GLU A 615 -3.24 18.29 -20.48
C GLU A 615 -3.95 18.45 -19.14
N ASP A 616 -3.30 19.10 -18.17
CA ASP A 616 -3.84 19.26 -16.82
C ASP A 616 -3.74 20.69 -16.26
N TRP A 617 -3.29 21.67 -17.08
CA TRP A 617 -2.94 23.01 -16.63
C TRP A 617 -4.04 23.70 -15.83
N ASP A 618 -5.25 23.74 -16.40
CA ASP A 618 -6.35 24.57 -15.90
C ASP A 618 -7.07 23.96 -14.69
N MET A 619 -7.09 22.63 -14.57
CA MET A 619 -7.81 21.94 -13.51
C MET A 619 -6.90 21.47 -12.38
N TYR A 620 -5.65 21.14 -12.68
CA TYR A 620 -4.77 20.50 -11.71
C TYR A 620 -3.53 21.35 -11.47
N HIS A 621 -2.67 21.55 -12.47
CA HIS A 621 -1.36 22.18 -12.28
C HIS A 621 -1.44 23.52 -11.54
N ARG A 622 -2.31 24.43 -12.02
CA ARG A 622 -2.45 25.77 -11.39
C ARG A 622 -3.11 25.75 -10.01
N LEU A 623 -3.64 24.60 -9.60
CA LEU A 623 -4.16 24.32 -8.26
C LEU A 623 -3.17 23.48 -7.42
N ALA A 624 -1.91 23.39 -7.88
CA ALA A 624 -0.76 22.76 -7.21
C ALA A 624 -0.82 21.23 -7.10
N GLY A 625 -1.29 20.54 -8.14
CA GLY A 625 -1.14 19.09 -8.28
C GLY A 625 -1.22 18.69 -9.75
N GLU A 626 -0.85 17.46 -10.09
CA GLU A 626 -0.80 17.03 -11.49
C GLU A 626 -1.69 15.79 -11.70
N ILE A 627 -1.51 15.08 -12.82
CA ILE A 627 -2.36 13.97 -13.20
C ILE A 627 -2.33 12.77 -12.22
N HIS A 628 -1.21 12.54 -11.51
CA HIS A 628 -1.18 11.51 -10.48
C HIS A 628 -2.10 11.93 -9.33
N CYS A 629 -1.97 13.16 -8.81
CA CYS A 629 -2.89 13.70 -7.80
C CYS A 629 -4.38 13.65 -8.23
N ALA A 630 -4.63 13.81 -9.53
CA ALA A 630 -5.96 13.81 -10.14
C ALA A 630 -6.60 12.42 -10.26
N THR A 631 -5.80 11.36 -10.22
CA THR A 631 -6.22 9.98 -10.51
C THR A 631 -5.90 9.05 -9.35
N ASN A 632 -6.35 7.81 -9.41
CA ASN A 632 -5.83 6.75 -8.56
C ASN A 632 -5.89 5.44 -9.34
N VAL A 633 -5.03 4.49 -9.02
CA VAL A 633 -4.91 3.23 -9.77
C VAL A 633 -4.99 2.06 -8.81
N THR A 634 -6.00 1.21 -8.98
CA THR A 634 -5.98 -0.11 -8.37
C THR A 634 -5.23 -1.05 -9.29
N ARG A 635 -4.22 -1.72 -8.74
CA ARG A 635 -3.40 -2.70 -9.47
C ARG A 635 -3.85 -4.14 -9.19
N MET A 636 -3.25 -5.13 -9.81
CA MET A 636 -3.45 -6.53 -9.43
C MET A 636 -2.66 -6.83 -8.14
N ALA A 637 -3.01 -7.89 -7.41
CA ALA A 637 -2.08 -8.43 -6.42
C ALA A 637 -0.96 -9.19 -7.15
N PRO A 638 0.26 -9.27 -6.60
CA PRO A 638 1.36 -10.01 -7.22
C PRO A 638 0.96 -11.47 -7.50
N GLU A 639 1.22 -11.94 -8.72
CA GLU A 639 0.90 -13.33 -9.10
C GLU A 639 1.82 -14.35 -8.43
N THR A 640 3.08 -13.98 -8.18
CA THR A 640 4.13 -14.91 -7.75
C THR A 640 4.66 -14.67 -6.35
N THR A 641 4.43 -13.49 -5.77
CA THR A 641 4.94 -13.15 -4.44
C THR A 641 3.82 -13.31 -3.42
N ARG A 642 4.00 -14.22 -2.48
CA ARG A 642 3.05 -14.46 -1.39
C ARG A 642 3.61 -13.90 -0.09
N TRP A 643 2.83 -13.10 0.62
CA TRP A 643 3.33 -12.45 1.84
C TRP A 643 3.78 -13.46 2.92
N TRP A 644 3.14 -14.63 2.96
CA TRP A 644 3.43 -15.69 3.94
C TRP A 644 4.72 -16.46 3.63
N GLU A 645 5.33 -16.27 2.46
CA GLU A 645 6.63 -16.85 2.10
C GLU A 645 7.80 -15.92 2.51
N GLU A 646 7.48 -14.70 2.94
CA GLU A 646 8.42 -13.58 3.08
C GLU A 646 8.62 -13.09 4.53
N ILE A 647 8.09 -13.85 5.49
CA ILE A 647 7.99 -13.52 6.92
C ILE A 647 9.05 -14.21 7.78
#